data_AF-A0A2D7X1V0-F1
#
_entry.id   AF-A0A2D7X1V0-F1
#
_cell.length_a   1.000
_cell.length_b   1.000
_cell.length_c   1.000
_cell.angle_alpha   90.00
_cell.angle_beta   90.00
_cell.angle_gamma   90.00
#
_symmetry.space_group_name_H-M   'P 1'
#
loop_
_entity.id
_entity.type
_entity.pdbx_description
1 polymer ?
#
loop_
_entity_poly.entity_id
_entity_poly.type
_entity_poly.pdbx_seq_one_letter_code
_entity_poly.pdbx_strand_id
1 'polypeptide(L)'
;MAFDADEEILQDFLVEAGEILEKLSEQLVDLERHPDDSDLLNAIFRGFHTVKGGAGFLQLEALVNCCHSAENVFDILRNHKRKVDSELMDVVLEALDYVNAMFEQVRNHEELTPAPDELIARLDALAQPEGEGAPTAAAQPEQEESEPAEDGGDITDDEFEQLLDALQDEKSAEVSSASSAGSAGGDQESSGDDEITDDEFEALLDQLHGKGQFAGAPAGEEEASGKEEKPAAKAGSAGGDDLITDDEFEKLLDDLHGKGGSPTAGGEPSASKEPAAPKQPSAPKQPASSKEPASAKANASKPEKSKPAEKPEAKGAAAPAMPARENAPAAETTVRVDTKRLDDIMNMVGELVLVRNRLQRLGAESEDEHMHKAVSNLDVVTTDLQSAVMQTRMQPIKKVFGRFPRVVRDLARNLKKEVNLVMHGEETDLDKNLVEALSDPLVHLVRNSVDHGIEAPEVREKAGKPRQGTVTLSAEQEGDHILLFIEDDGAGMDPEVLRRKAVEKGIYDQDAADRLTNSECYNLIFAAGFSTKEQISDVSGRGVGMDVVKTKIGQLNGQLSIESELGKGSRIVIKVPLTLAIMPTLMIMLGDQSFALPLVNVVEIFHLDLTKTNIVDGRECIVVRDKVFPLFHIKRWLVRGGAGQEVPDNAHVVIVAMGTKQVGFVVDQLVGQEEVVIKPLGRALQGTPGMAGATITGDGRIALIIDVPSLLQHYG
;
A
#
# COMPACT_ATOMS: atom_id res chain seq x y z
N MET A 1 2.84 39.41 6.30
CA MET A 1 2.17 39.90 5.08
C MET A 1 3.07 39.85 3.85
N ALA A 2 4.35 40.26 3.90
CA ALA A 2 5.27 39.99 2.78
C ALA A 2 5.78 38.53 2.81
N PHE A 3 6.33 38.11 3.96
CA PHE A 3 6.89 36.76 4.14
C PHE A 3 5.90 35.60 3.92
N ASP A 4 4.61 35.79 4.15
CA ASP A 4 3.60 34.73 3.93
C ASP A 4 3.40 34.43 2.43
N ALA A 5 3.61 35.43 1.55
CA ALA A 5 3.44 35.28 0.10
C ALA A 5 4.60 34.50 -0.53
N ASP A 6 5.84 34.77 -0.10
CA ASP A 6 7.01 34.01 -0.55
C ASP A 6 6.92 32.53 -0.13
N GLU A 7 6.30 32.25 1.03
CA GLU A 7 6.11 30.88 1.55
C GLU A 7 4.95 30.14 0.86
N GLU A 8 3.87 30.83 0.46
CA GLU A 8 2.78 30.28 -0.36
C GLU A 8 3.28 29.88 -1.76
N ILE A 9 4.02 30.78 -2.42
CA ILE A 9 4.67 30.54 -3.73
C ILE A 9 5.67 29.37 -3.64
N LEU A 10 6.46 29.30 -2.56
CA LEU A 10 7.40 28.20 -2.34
C LEU A 10 6.67 26.86 -2.19
N GLN A 11 5.52 26.82 -1.50
CA GLN A 11 4.71 25.61 -1.37
C GLN A 11 4.12 25.17 -2.70
N ASP A 12 3.59 26.08 -3.51
CA ASP A 12 3.06 25.77 -4.84
C ASP A 12 4.16 25.22 -5.77
N PHE A 13 5.35 25.84 -5.79
CA PHE A 13 6.52 25.32 -6.51
C PHE A 13 6.92 23.92 -6.02
N LEU A 14 6.93 23.67 -4.71
CA LEU A 14 7.26 22.36 -4.15
C LEU A 14 6.21 21.29 -4.52
N VAL A 15 4.94 21.65 -4.70
CA VAL A 15 3.93 20.71 -5.20
C VAL A 15 4.15 20.42 -6.69
N GLU A 16 4.26 21.46 -7.54
CA GLU A 16 4.40 21.29 -8.99
C GLU A 16 5.72 20.61 -9.38
N ALA A 17 6.86 21.11 -8.89
CA ALA A 17 8.16 20.54 -9.21
C ALA A 17 8.31 19.12 -8.63
N GLY A 18 7.63 18.80 -7.52
CA GLY A 18 7.57 17.43 -6.99
C GLY A 18 6.91 16.44 -7.96
N GLU A 19 5.73 16.78 -8.51
CA GLU A 19 5.07 15.96 -9.54
C GLU A 19 5.94 15.82 -10.81
N ILE A 20 6.62 16.90 -11.22
CA ILE A 20 7.49 16.90 -12.40
C ILE A 20 8.74 16.03 -12.19
N LEU A 21 9.37 16.06 -11.01
CA LEU A 21 10.55 15.26 -10.70
C LEU A 21 10.25 13.76 -10.55
N GLU A 22 9.09 13.39 -9.96
CA GLU A 22 8.63 11.99 -9.95
C GLU A 22 8.45 11.49 -11.40
N LYS A 23 7.78 12.28 -12.24
CA LYS A 23 7.53 11.95 -13.65
C LYS A 23 8.80 11.91 -14.51
N LEU A 24 9.73 12.84 -14.31
CA LEU A 24 11.05 12.84 -14.97
C LEU A 24 11.81 11.54 -14.67
N SER A 25 11.74 11.07 -13.43
CA SER A 25 12.40 9.82 -13.00
C SER A 25 11.86 8.61 -13.76
N GLU A 26 10.55 8.51 -13.96
CA GLU A 26 9.92 7.45 -14.76
C GLU A 26 10.29 7.58 -16.24
N GLN A 27 10.15 8.77 -16.82
CA GLN A 27 10.40 9.05 -18.23
C GLN A 27 11.85 8.78 -18.65
N LEU A 28 12.82 9.10 -17.79
CA LEU A 28 14.24 8.82 -18.03
C LEU A 28 14.54 7.30 -18.06
N VAL A 29 13.83 6.49 -17.27
CA VAL A 29 13.95 5.02 -17.30
C VAL A 29 13.27 4.43 -18.55
N ASP A 30 12.15 4.99 -18.99
CA ASP A 30 11.51 4.56 -20.24
C ASP A 30 12.32 4.97 -21.49
N LEU A 31 13.07 6.08 -21.43
CA LEU A 31 13.96 6.52 -22.50
C LEU A 31 15.17 5.59 -22.66
N GLU A 32 15.69 5.03 -21.56
CA GLU A 32 16.72 3.96 -21.61
C GLU A 32 16.24 2.76 -22.45
N ARG A 33 14.93 2.47 -22.43
CA ARG A 33 14.30 1.37 -23.17
C ARG A 33 13.90 1.76 -24.60
N HIS A 34 13.60 3.03 -24.84
CA HIS A 34 13.15 3.56 -26.14
C HIS A 34 13.98 4.79 -26.56
N PRO A 35 15.27 4.62 -26.93
CA PRO A 35 16.21 5.73 -27.10
C PRO A 35 15.89 6.71 -28.25
N ASP A 36 15.08 6.26 -29.22
CA ASP A 36 14.66 7.04 -30.40
C ASP A 36 13.26 7.70 -30.21
N ASP A 37 12.67 7.67 -29.01
CA ASP A 37 11.35 8.25 -28.75
C ASP A 37 11.40 9.79 -28.61
N SER A 38 11.03 10.48 -29.70
CA SER A 38 10.99 11.93 -29.76
C SER A 38 9.93 12.58 -28.86
N ASP A 39 8.81 11.91 -28.56
CA ASP A 39 7.78 12.48 -27.68
C ASP A 39 8.28 12.46 -26.22
N LEU A 40 8.98 11.39 -25.84
CA LEU A 40 9.61 11.22 -24.53
C LEU A 40 10.76 12.21 -24.31
N LEU A 41 11.65 12.38 -25.31
CA LEU A 41 12.71 13.42 -25.28
C LEU A 41 12.13 14.83 -25.08
N ASN A 42 11.04 15.16 -25.78
CA ASN A 42 10.37 16.47 -25.65
C ASN A 42 9.61 16.61 -24.32
N ALA A 43 9.13 15.53 -23.71
CA ALA A 43 8.53 15.56 -22.38
C ALA A 43 9.60 15.81 -21.30
N ILE A 44 10.73 15.12 -21.37
CA ILE A 44 11.85 15.27 -20.42
C ILE A 44 12.47 16.67 -20.51
N PHE A 45 12.71 17.19 -21.72
CA PHE A 45 13.15 18.58 -21.93
C PHE A 45 12.23 19.58 -21.22
N ARG A 46 10.91 19.45 -21.41
CA ARG A 46 9.92 20.33 -20.77
C ARG A 46 9.93 20.21 -19.24
N GLY A 47 10.11 19.01 -18.69
CA GLY A 47 10.22 18.82 -17.25
C GLY A 47 11.39 19.60 -16.65
N PHE A 48 12.60 19.45 -17.21
CA PHE A 48 13.77 20.22 -16.74
C PHE A 48 13.58 21.74 -16.94
N HIS A 49 13.02 22.16 -18.07
CA HIS A 49 12.74 23.58 -18.35
C HIS A 49 11.75 24.20 -17.33
N THR A 50 10.66 23.50 -16.99
CA THR A 50 9.68 24.01 -16.01
C THR A 50 10.27 24.08 -14.61
N VAL A 51 11.01 23.04 -14.18
CA VAL A 51 11.68 23.05 -12.86
C VAL A 51 12.73 24.17 -12.79
N LYS A 52 13.53 24.38 -13.85
CA LYS A 52 14.44 25.53 -13.98
C LYS A 52 13.72 26.87 -13.85
N GLY A 53 12.56 27.02 -14.50
CA GLY A 53 11.75 28.24 -14.46
C GLY A 53 11.26 28.58 -13.05
N GLY A 54 10.63 27.63 -12.36
CA GLY A 54 10.17 27.82 -10.98
C GLY A 54 11.32 28.06 -9.98
N ALA A 55 12.44 27.34 -10.15
CA ALA A 55 13.64 27.54 -9.34
C ALA A 55 14.28 28.92 -9.56
N GLY A 56 14.24 29.44 -10.80
CA GLY A 56 14.73 30.77 -11.15
C GLY A 56 13.90 31.88 -10.50
N PHE A 57 12.57 31.73 -10.48
CA PHE A 57 11.66 32.65 -9.80
C PHE A 57 11.97 32.75 -8.29
N LEU A 58 12.27 31.62 -7.66
CA LEU A 58 12.63 31.50 -6.24
C LEU A 58 14.14 31.74 -5.93
N GLN A 59 14.93 32.17 -6.93
CA GLN A 59 16.37 32.45 -6.79
C GLN A 59 17.21 31.25 -6.29
N LEU A 60 16.77 30.02 -6.60
CA LEU A 60 17.44 28.77 -6.20
C LEU A 60 18.58 28.42 -7.17
N GLU A 61 19.62 29.27 -7.24
CA GLU A 61 20.69 29.23 -8.24
C GLU A 61 21.31 27.85 -8.48
N ALA A 62 21.57 27.09 -7.40
CA ALA A 62 22.17 25.75 -7.51
C ALA A 62 21.28 24.76 -8.28
N LEU A 63 19.96 24.86 -8.11
CA LEU A 63 18.97 24.01 -8.77
C LEU A 63 18.78 24.46 -10.23
N VAL A 64 18.72 25.78 -10.47
CA VAL A 64 18.71 26.38 -11.82
C VAL A 64 19.90 25.89 -12.66
N ASN A 65 21.12 25.95 -12.11
CA ASN A 65 22.34 25.55 -12.81
C ASN A 65 22.31 24.06 -13.21
N CYS A 66 21.92 23.17 -12.28
CA CYS A 66 21.88 21.74 -12.57
C CYS A 66 20.78 21.37 -13.58
N CYS A 67 19.59 21.99 -13.49
CA CYS A 67 18.51 21.79 -14.45
C CYS A 67 18.87 22.34 -15.84
N HIS A 68 19.56 23.48 -15.93
CA HIS A 68 19.99 24.07 -17.19
C HIS A 68 20.99 23.19 -17.95
N SER A 69 22.04 22.68 -17.29
CA SER A 69 22.98 21.76 -17.96
C SER A 69 22.31 20.45 -18.39
N ALA A 70 21.36 19.91 -17.62
CA ALA A 70 20.56 18.75 -18.04
C ALA A 70 19.67 19.07 -19.26
N GLU A 71 18.98 20.21 -19.25
CA GLU A 71 18.13 20.69 -20.34
C GLU A 71 18.90 20.83 -21.67
N ASN A 72 20.13 21.36 -21.62
CA ASN A 72 21.00 21.52 -22.79
C ASN A 72 21.38 20.19 -23.45
N VAL A 73 21.58 19.12 -22.66
CA VAL A 73 21.76 17.75 -23.19
C VAL A 73 20.50 17.31 -23.95
N PHE A 74 19.31 17.54 -23.37
CA PHE A 74 18.05 17.15 -24.01
C PHE A 74 17.70 17.98 -25.25
N ASP A 75 18.13 19.25 -25.35
CA ASP A 75 17.98 20.04 -26.58
C ASP A 75 18.74 19.41 -27.76
N ILE A 76 19.95 18.90 -27.51
CA ILE A 76 20.79 18.30 -28.56
C ILE A 76 20.27 16.91 -28.96
N LEU A 77 19.74 16.14 -28.00
CA LEU A 77 19.07 14.86 -28.26
C LEU A 77 17.78 15.03 -29.09
N ARG A 78 16.87 15.94 -28.70
CA ARG A 78 15.62 16.17 -29.46
C ARG A 78 15.86 16.72 -30.86
N ASN A 79 16.94 17.48 -31.05
CA ASN A 79 17.38 18.00 -32.34
C ASN A 79 18.14 16.95 -33.20
N HIS A 80 18.23 15.70 -32.74
CA HIS A 80 18.97 14.61 -33.39
C HIS A 80 20.45 14.92 -33.69
N LYS A 81 21.05 15.85 -32.94
CA LYS A 81 22.48 16.23 -33.05
C LYS A 81 23.41 15.25 -32.31
N ARG A 82 22.83 14.37 -31.50
CA ARG A 82 23.48 13.27 -30.78
C ARG A 82 22.48 12.15 -30.52
N LYS A 83 22.95 10.92 -30.37
CA LYS A 83 22.15 9.77 -29.90
C LYS A 83 22.21 9.59 -28.38
N VAL A 84 21.15 9.02 -27.82
CA VAL A 84 21.12 8.52 -26.44
C VAL A 84 22.03 7.28 -26.35
N ASP A 85 22.96 7.30 -25.40
CA ASP A 85 23.87 6.19 -25.08
C ASP A 85 23.86 5.93 -23.56
N SER A 86 24.43 4.80 -23.11
CA SER A 86 24.41 4.41 -21.69
C SER A 86 25.26 5.32 -20.80
N GLU A 87 26.26 6.02 -21.34
CA GLU A 87 27.16 6.88 -20.57
C GLU A 87 26.47 8.24 -20.33
N LEU A 88 25.83 8.79 -21.35
CA LEU A 88 24.94 9.95 -21.25
C LEU A 88 23.80 9.67 -20.27
N MET A 89 23.16 8.49 -20.36
CA MET A 89 22.05 8.12 -19.48
C MET A 89 22.47 8.04 -18.00
N ASP A 90 23.61 7.41 -17.71
CA ASP A 90 24.16 7.32 -16.34
C ASP A 90 24.47 8.74 -15.78
N VAL A 91 25.03 9.66 -16.58
CA VAL A 91 25.33 11.06 -16.18
C VAL A 91 24.06 11.91 -15.98
N VAL A 92 23.03 11.74 -16.82
CA VAL A 92 21.74 12.44 -16.65
C VAL A 92 21.00 11.96 -15.41
N LEU A 93 21.06 10.66 -15.09
CA LEU A 93 20.48 10.13 -13.85
C LEU A 93 21.24 10.63 -12.61
N GLU A 94 22.57 10.76 -12.68
CA GLU A 94 23.37 11.41 -11.64
C GLU A 94 22.91 12.86 -11.41
N ALA A 95 22.67 13.61 -12.49
CA ALA A 95 22.14 14.99 -12.42
C ALA A 95 20.74 15.05 -11.77
N LEU A 96 19.84 14.13 -12.13
CA LEU A 96 18.50 14.06 -11.53
C LEU A 96 18.57 13.73 -10.03
N ASP A 97 19.48 12.87 -9.60
CA ASP A 97 19.68 12.57 -8.17
C ASP A 97 20.11 13.81 -7.38
N TYR A 98 20.99 14.66 -7.94
CA TYR A 98 21.37 15.94 -7.32
C TYR A 98 20.22 16.95 -7.31
N VAL A 99 19.41 17.04 -8.37
CA VAL A 99 18.20 17.90 -8.37
C VAL A 99 17.21 17.44 -7.30
N ASN A 100 16.96 16.13 -7.16
CA ASN A 100 16.11 15.58 -6.11
C ASN A 100 16.68 15.85 -4.69
N ALA A 101 18.00 15.77 -4.51
CA ALA A 101 18.64 16.08 -3.22
C ALA A 101 18.50 17.57 -2.86
N MET A 102 18.72 18.48 -3.82
CA MET A 102 18.50 19.92 -3.64
C MET A 102 17.02 20.23 -3.37
N PHE A 103 16.11 19.57 -4.06
CA PHE A 103 14.67 19.74 -3.86
C PHE A 103 14.22 19.31 -2.45
N GLU A 104 14.75 18.19 -1.93
CA GLU A 104 14.56 17.79 -0.53
C GLU A 104 15.16 18.80 0.47
N GLN A 105 16.33 19.37 0.19
CA GLN A 105 16.92 20.42 1.02
C GLN A 105 16.01 21.67 1.10
N VAL A 106 15.47 22.13 -0.04
CA VAL A 106 14.50 23.25 -0.07
C VAL A 106 13.26 22.92 0.76
N ARG A 107 12.67 21.71 0.59
CA ARG A 107 11.51 21.28 1.38
C ARG A 107 11.80 21.26 2.89
N ASN A 108 12.99 20.84 3.28
CA ASN A 108 13.42 20.76 4.69
C ASN A 108 13.96 22.09 5.25
N HIS A 109 13.97 23.16 4.45
CA HIS A 109 14.51 24.49 4.79
C HIS A 109 16.01 24.46 5.14
N GLU A 110 16.77 23.62 4.44
CA GLU A 110 18.22 23.46 4.56
C GLU A 110 18.97 24.27 3.48
N GLU A 111 20.25 24.60 3.73
CA GLU A 111 21.08 25.27 2.71
C GLU A 111 21.35 24.33 1.52
N LEU A 112 21.09 24.83 0.31
CA LEU A 112 21.32 24.11 -0.94
C LEU A 112 22.79 23.74 -1.11
N THR A 113 23.05 22.45 -1.30
CA THR A 113 24.39 21.94 -1.68
C THR A 113 24.47 21.84 -3.20
N PRO A 114 25.35 22.62 -3.88
CA PRO A 114 25.48 22.56 -5.32
C PRO A 114 25.94 21.19 -5.84
N ALA A 115 25.55 20.86 -7.07
CA ALA A 115 26.10 19.70 -7.78
C ALA A 115 27.61 19.88 -8.01
N PRO A 116 28.42 18.80 -8.01
CA PRO A 116 29.86 18.90 -8.26
C PRO A 116 30.17 19.53 -9.62
N ASP A 117 31.16 20.43 -9.68
CA ASP A 117 31.61 21.05 -10.94
C ASP A 117 31.98 20.01 -12.02
N GLU A 118 32.50 18.84 -11.60
CA GLU A 118 32.83 17.71 -12.49
C GLU A 118 31.60 17.04 -13.11
N LEU A 119 30.42 17.12 -12.47
CA LEU A 119 29.16 16.66 -13.06
C LEU A 119 28.62 17.68 -14.07
N ILE A 120 28.65 18.96 -13.72
CA ILE A 120 28.24 20.05 -14.64
C ILE A 120 29.11 20.03 -15.89
N ALA A 121 30.44 19.94 -15.75
CA ALA A 121 31.36 19.83 -16.88
C ALA A 121 31.13 18.57 -17.74
N ARG A 122 30.69 17.45 -17.14
CA ARG A 122 30.28 16.24 -17.88
C ARG A 122 28.99 16.48 -18.66
N LEU A 123 27.97 17.09 -18.06
CA LEU A 123 26.72 17.44 -18.75
C LEU A 123 26.96 18.43 -19.90
N ASP A 124 27.75 19.47 -19.69
CA ASP A 124 28.05 20.49 -20.70
C ASP A 124 28.86 19.90 -21.87
N ALA A 125 29.77 18.96 -21.60
CA ALA A 125 30.47 18.19 -22.64
C ALA A 125 29.55 17.20 -23.37
N LEU A 126 28.52 16.66 -22.71
CA LEU A 126 27.48 15.84 -23.36
C LEU A 126 26.53 16.70 -24.21
N ALA A 127 26.33 17.97 -23.83
CA ALA A 127 25.63 19.01 -24.58
C ALA A 127 26.48 19.64 -25.71
N GLN A 128 27.28 18.81 -26.39
CA GLN A 128 27.94 19.16 -27.65
C GLN A 128 27.57 18.12 -28.73
N PRO A 129 27.44 18.53 -30.01
CA PRO A 129 27.04 17.61 -31.09
C PRO A 129 28.10 16.52 -31.33
N GLU A 130 27.67 15.34 -31.77
CA GLU A 130 28.58 14.22 -32.09
C GLU A 130 29.50 14.57 -33.28
N GLY A 131 30.69 15.10 -32.98
CA GLY A 131 31.72 15.42 -33.98
C GLY A 131 32.75 16.46 -33.55
N GLU A 132 32.42 17.35 -32.61
CA GLU A 132 33.31 18.44 -32.16
C GLU A 132 33.70 18.25 -30.69
N GLY A 133 34.37 17.12 -30.40
CA GLY A 133 34.68 16.67 -29.02
C GLY A 133 36.07 16.07 -28.84
N ALA A 134 37.06 16.48 -29.64
CA ALA A 134 38.46 16.11 -29.40
C ALA A 134 39.43 17.19 -29.93
N PRO A 135 40.21 17.80 -29.02
CA PRO A 135 41.65 17.80 -29.23
C PRO A 135 42.44 17.35 -28.00
N THR A 136 43.42 16.50 -28.25
CA THR A 136 44.49 16.10 -27.34
C THR A 136 45.29 17.30 -26.82
N ALA A 137 45.74 17.25 -25.57
CA ALA A 137 46.46 18.34 -24.91
C ALA A 137 47.80 18.74 -25.58
N ALA A 138 48.02 20.06 -25.76
CA ALA A 138 49.26 20.78 -25.37
C ALA A 138 49.26 22.29 -25.72
N ALA A 139 49.88 23.08 -24.83
CA ALA A 139 50.40 24.46 -25.00
C ALA A 139 49.44 25.69 -24.91
N GLN A 140 49.94 26.71 -24.21
CA GLN A 140 49.42 28.08 -24.02
C GLN A 140 50.12 29.07 -25.01
N PRO A 141 49.85 30.39 -24.97
CA PRO A 141 48.57 31.08 -25.16
C PRO A 141 48.70 32.24 -26.20
N GLU A 142 47.60 32.75 -26.78
CA GLU A 142 47.64 34.05 -27.48
C GLU A 142 46.29 34.79 -27.42
N GLN A 143 46.32 36.11 -27.55
CA GLN A 143 45.19 37.04 -27.36
C GLN A 143 44.64 37.55 -28.71
N GLU A 144 43.38 38.00 -28.69
CA GLU A 144 42.66 39.00 -29.54
C GLU A 144 41.21 38.50 -29.71
N GLU A 145 40.12 39.15 -29.28
CA GLU A 145 39.62 40.55 -29.30
C GLU A 145 38.51 40.74 -30.35
N SER A 146 37.39 41.36 -29.90
CA SER A 146 36.25 41.93 -30.65
C SER A 146 35.08 41.05 -31.19
N GLU A 147 33.88 41.58 -30.89
CA GLU A 147 32.52 41.28 -31.40
C GLU A 147 32.31 41.77 -32.86
N PRO A 148 31.08 41.86 -33.44
CA PRO A 148 29.81 41.13 -33.22
C PRO A 148 29.20 40.56 -34.55
N ALA A 149 28.14 39.77 -34.46
CA ALA A 149 27.10 39.68 -35.50
C ALA A 149 25.75 39.15 -34.96
N GLU A 150 24.74 40.02 -35.05
CA GLU A 150 23.30 39.82 -35.37
C GLU A 150 22.81 38.36 -35.47
N ASP A 151 21.94 37.91 -34.56
CA ASP A 151 20.49 38.22 -34.45
C ASP A 151 19.62 37.56 -35.54
N GLY A 152 18.59 36.88 -35.05
CA GLY A 152 17.72 35.96 -35.79
C GLY A 152 16.33 35.79 -35.17
N GLY A 153 15.86 36.77 -34.40
CA GLY A 153 14.42 36.94 -34.11
C GLY A 153 13.86 36.20 -32.90
N ASP A 154 14.21 36.67 -31.71
CA ASP A 154 13.31 36.57 -30.55
C ASP A 154 12.37 37.79 -30.51
N ILE A 155 11.13 37.58 -30.07
CA ILE A 155 10.17 38.66 -29.80
C ILE A 155 10.65 39.38 -28.54
N THR A 156 10.84 40.70 -28.61
CA THR A 156 11.30 41.48 -27.46
C THR A 156 10.20 41.61 -26.40
N ASP A 157 10.57 41.64 -25.12
CA ASP A 157 9.61 41.74 -24.00
C ASP A 157 8.62 42.91 -24.15
N ASP A 158 9.05 44.07 -24.67
CA ASP A 158 8.20 45.24 -24.97
C ASP A 158 7.05 44.94 -25.98
N GLU A 159 7.22 43.96 -26.86
CA GLU A 159 6.24 43.53 -27.86
C GLU A 159 5.33 42.41 -27.30
N PHE A 160 5.84 41.63 -26.34
CA PHE A 160 5.06 40.67 -25.55
C PHE A 160 4.13 41.36 -24.53
N GLU A 161 4.60 42.40 -23.84
CA GLU A 161 3.76 43.24 -22.96
C GLU A 161 2.61 43.91 -23.75
N GLN A 162 2.88 44.42 -24.96
CA GLN A 162 1.83 44.98 -25.83
C GLN A 162 0.79 43.93 -26.28
N LEU A 163 1.19 42.65 -26.42
CA LEU A 163 0.25 41.56 -26.69
C LEU A 163 -0.61 41.23 -25.47
N LEU A 164 -0.06 41.34 -24.26
CA LEU A 164 -0.76 41.11 -22.99
C LEU A 164 -1.78 42.21 -22.67
N ASP A 165 -1.40 43.48 -22.84
CA ASP A 165 -2.33 44.63 -22.69
C ASP A 165 -3.51 44.51 -23.69
N ALA A 166 -3.22 44.15 -24.94
CA ALA A 166 -4.25 43.95 -25.97
C ALA A 166 -5.24 42.80 -25.64
N LEU A 167 -4.86 41.85 -24.79
CA LEU A 167 -5.72 40.75 -24.31
C LEU A 167 -6.49 41.09 -23.02
N GLN A 168 -6.06 42.09 -22.25
CA GLN A 168 -6.78 42.56 -21.05
C GLN A 168 -7.89 43.58 -21.37
N ASP A 169 -7.77 44.32 -22.48
CA ASP A 169 -8.80 45.29 -22.91
C ASP A 169 -10.12 44.63 -23.38
N GLU A 170 -10.12 43.37 -23.84
CA GLU A 170 -11.37 42.65 -24.19
C GLU A 170 -12.13 42.05 -22.99
N LYS A 171 -11.62 42.18 -21.75
CA LYS A 171 -12.32 41.70 -20.53
C LYS A 171 -12.66 42.77 -19.50
N SER A 172 -12.29 44.02 -19.75
CA SER A 172 -12.40 45.13 -18.79
C SER A 172 -13.66 45.99 -18.96
N ALA A 173 -14.57 45.61 -19.85
CA ALA A 173 -15.69 46.43 -20.31
C ALA A 173 -17.06 46.13 -19.66
N GLU A 174 -17.15 45.59 -18.43
CA GLU A 174 -18.47 45.53 -17.73
C GLU A 174 -18.48 45.58 -16.18
N VAL A 175 -17.48 46.17 -15.51
CA VAL A 175 -17.63 46.53 -14.07
C VAL A 175 -17.09 47.95 -13.76
N SER A 176 -17.88 48.97 -14.06
CA SER A 176 -17.65 50.32 -13.52
C SER A 176 -18.95 51.05 -13.14
N SER A 177 -19.42 50.84 -11.91
CA SER A 177 -20.16 51.91 -11.21
C SER A 177 -20.14 51.77 -9.68
N ALA A 178 -19.89 52.92 -9.03
CA ALA A 178 -20.29 53.27 -7.66
C ALA A 178 -19.71 52.47 -6.47
N SER A 179 -18.49 52.83 -6.06
CA SER A 179 -18.17 52.94 -4.64
C SER A 179 -18.35 54.39 -4.17
N SER A 180 -19.17 54.62 -3.12
CA SER A 180 -19.15 55.89 -2.37
C SER A 180 -19.85 55.79 -1.00
N ALA A 181 -19.32 56.51 -0.01
CA ALA A 181 -19.95 56.92 1.26
C ALA A 181 -19.99 55.93 2.47
N GLY A 182 -18.83 55.86 3.12
CA GLY A 182 -18.58 55.98 4.57
C GLY A 182 -19.67 56.12 5.66
N SER A 183 -19.32 55.52 6.82
CA SER A 183 -19.57 55.99 8.21
C SER A 183 -20.97 55.89 8.84
N ALA A 184 -21.15 54.89 9.73
CA ALA A 184 -21.48 55.07 11.17
C ALA A 184 -21.46 53.69 11.88
N GLY A 185 -21.26 53.65 13.21
CA GLY A 185 -21.16 52.40 13.98
C GLY A 185 -22.30 52.18 14.98
N GLY A 186 -22.17 51.14 15.81
CA GLY A 186 -23.07 50.80 16.92
C GLY A 186 -23.05 49.29 17.24
N ASP A 187 -23.02 48.94 18.52
CA ASP A 187 -23.02 47.56 19.01
C ASP A 187 -24.35 46.84 18.71
N GLN A 188 -24.32 45.50 18.50
CA GLN A 188 -25.02 44.53 19.38
C GLN A 188 -24.79 43.06 18.99
N GLU A 189 -24.99 42.17 19.98
CA GLU A 189 -24.92 40.71 19.90
C GLU A 189 -26.15 40.10 19.20
N SER A 190 -25.99 39.03 18.41
CA SER A 190 -26.94 37.89 18.42
C SER A 190 -26.40 36.63 17.73
N SER A 191 -26.79 35.48 18.29
CA SER A 191 -26.77 34.15 17.66
C SER A 191 -27.74 34.03 16.46
N GLY A 192 -27.44 33.14 15.51
CA GLY A 192 -28.40 32.63 14.52
C GLY A 192 -27.73 31.67 13.53
N ASP A 193 -28.45 30.63 13.11
CA ASP A 193 -28.01 29.70 12.04
C ASP A 193 -28.02 30.40 10.67
N ASP A 194 -27.01 30.11 9.84
CA ASP A 194 -27.06 30.35 8.39
C ASP A 194 -27.50 29.05 7.69
N GLU A 195 -28.80 28.74 7.74
CA GLU A 195 -29.43 27.80 6.80
C GLU A 195 -29.86 28.59 5.55
N ILE A 196 -29.31 28.21 4.38
CA ILE A 196 -29.67 28.81 3.09
C ILE A 196 -31.14 28.47 2.78
N THR A 197 -31.90 29.46 2.34
CA THR A 197 -33.32 29.27 2.01
C THR A 197 -33.51 28.55 0.67
N ASP A 198 -34.59 27.74 0.55
CA ASP A 198 -34.90 27.00 -0.70
C ASP A 198 -34.99 27.94 -1.91
N ASP A 199 -35.53 29.16 -1.74
CA ASP A 199 -35.63 30.19 -2.78
C ASP A 199 -34.25 30.69 -3.27
N GLU A 200 -33.26 30.79 -2.37
CA GLU A 200 -31.87 31.13 -2.73
C GLU A 200 -31.16 29.95 -3.40
N PHE A 201 -31.46 28.72 -2.97
CA PHE A 201 -30.91 27.50 -3.56
C PHE A 201 -31.43 27.28 -4.99
N GLU A 202 -32.73 27.48 -5.25
CA GLU A 202 -33.29 27.45 -6.61
C GLU A 202 -32.69 28.56 -7.49
N ALA A 203 -32.49 29.77 -6.96
CA ALA A 203 -31.86 30.86 -7.69
C ALA A 203 -30.41 30.54 -8.10
N LEU A 204 -29.64 29.89 -7.23
CA LEU A 204 -28.27 29.43 -7.52
C LEU A 204 -28.23 28.31 -8.57
N LEU A 205 -29.18 27.35 -8.53
CA LEU A 205 -29.30 26.30 -9.53
C LEU A 205 -29.65 26.84 -10.93
N ASP A 206 -30.60 27.77 -11.01
CA ASP A 206 -31.00 28.43 -12.26
C ASP A 206 -29.81 29.23 -12.86
N GLN A 207 -28.93 29.76 -12.00
CA GLN A 207 -27.73 30.52 -12.39
C GLN A 207 -26.58 29.61 -12.86
N LEU A 208 -26.50 28.37 -12.37
CA LEU A 208 -25.45 27.40 -12.74
C LEU A 208 -25.79 26.56 -13.98
N HIS A 209 -27.07 26.23 -14.19
CA HIS A 209 -27.49 25.30 -15.26
C HIS A 209 -28.40 25.91 -16.34
N GLY A 210 -28.88 27.14 -16.16
CA GLY A 210 -29.66 27.85 -17.16
C GLY A 210 -31.17 27.61 -17.05
N LYS A 211 -31.92 28.71 -17.23
CA LYS A 211 -33.30 28.83 -16.76
C LYS A 211 -34.27 27.77 -17.30
N GLY A 212 -34.91 27.03 -16.39
CA GLY A 212 -36.15 26.28 -16.67
C GLY A 212 -36.02 24.80 -17.06
N GLN A 213 -34.96 24.09 -16.67
CA GLN A 213 -34.89 22.62 -16.87
C GLN A 213 -35.56 21.79 -15.77
N PHE A 214 -35.84 22.36 -14.59
CA PHE A 214 -36.57 21.67 -13.52
C PHE A 214 -37.83 22.46 -13.14
N ALA A 215 -38.99 21.85 -13.42
CA ALA A 215 -40.30 22.35 -13.00
C ALA A 215 -41.16 21.16 -12.54
N GLY A 216 -41.08 20.84 -11.25
CA GLY A 216 -42.01 19.94 -10.57
C GLY A 216 -43.32 20.68 -10.26
N ALA A 217 -44.47 20.03 -10.49
CA ALA A 217 -45.78 20.64 -10.26
C ALA A 217 -46.13 20.76 -8.76
N PRO A 218 -47.04 21.68 -8.36
CA PRO A 218 -47.03 22.27 -7.01
C PRO A 218 -47.81 21.49 -5.95
N ALA A 219 -47.55 21.88 -4.69
CA ALA A 219 -48.24 21.41 -3.49
C ALA A 219 -49.75 21.71 -3.46
N GLY A 220 -50.49 20.90 -2.69
CA GLY A 220 -51.88 21.11 -2.33
C GLY A 220 -52.06 20.98 -0.80
N GLU A 221 -52.90 21.84 -0.23
CA GLU A 221 -52.93 22.14 1.21
C GLU A 221 -53.85 21.23 2.06
N GLU A 222 -53.51 21.20 3.36
CA GLU A 222 -54.43 21.26 4.52
C GLU A 222 -55.20 20.03 5.11
N GLU A 223 -55.20 20.10 6.45
CA GLU A 223 -56.22 19.66 7.44
C GLU A 223 -56.35 18.20 7.93
N ALA A 224 -57.08 18.08 9.06
CA ALA A 224 -56.84 17.14 10.14
C ALA A 224 -58.09 16.35 10.61
N SER A 225 -57.89 15.48 11.61
CA SER A 225 -58.86 14.53 12.21
C SER A 225 -59.19 13.32 11.30
N GLY A 226 -59.61 12.15 11.81
CA GLY A 226 -59.75 11.68 13.19
C GLY A 226 -60.72 10.48 13.30
N LYS A 227 -60.37 9.49 14.13
CA LYS A 227 -61.15 8.31 14.63
C LYS A 227 -61.29 7.04 13.77
N GLU A 228 -60.99 5.91 14.45
CA GLU A 228 -61.77 4.65 14.63
C GLU A 228 -62.48 4.05 13.39
N GLU A 229 -62.25 2.79 12.97
CA GLU A 229 -62.68 1.56 13.66
C GLU A 229 -61.98 0.26 13.14
N LYS A 230 -61.88 -0.75 14.02
CA LYS A 230 -61.80 -2.21 13.71
C LYS A 230 -63.20 -2.80 14.04
N PRO A 231 -63.67 -3.93 13.46
CA PRO A 231 -62.94 -5.19 13.26
C PRO A 231 -63.20 -5.81 11.84
N ALA A 232 -63.00 -7.08 11.46
CA ALA A 232 -62.75 -8.32 12.22
C ALA A 232 -61.94 -9.38 11.43
N ALA A 233 -61.75 -10.55 12.05
CA ALA A 233 -60.90 -11.66 11.59
C ALA A 233 -61.58 -12.69 10.66
N LYS A 234 -60.75 -13.45 9.93
CA LYS A 234 -60.76 -14.93 10.01
C LYS A 234 -59.39 -15.53 9.76
N ALA A 235 -59.08 -16.60 10.47
CA ALA A 235 -57.77 -17.25 10.48
C ALA A 235 -57.68 -18.45 9.52
N GLY A 236 -56.47 -18.77 9.09
CA GLY A 236 -56.09 -20.05 8.48
C GLY A 236 -54.57 -20.21 8.57
N SER A 237 -54.08 -21.11 9.43
CA SER A 237 -52.66 -21.36 9.63
C SER A 237 -52.17 -22.58 8.86
N ALA A 238 -51.12 -22.41 8.06
CA ALA A 238 -50.06 -23.41 7.80
C ALA A 238 -48.93 -22.67 7.08
N GLY A 239 -47.67 -22.92 7.45
CA GLY A 239 -46.52 -22.21 6.89
C GLY A 239 -45.98 -22.79 5.58
N GLY A 240 -45.10 -22.04 4.93
CA GLY A 240 -44.31 -22.43 3.76
C GLY A 240 -43.82 -21.19 3.00
N ASP A 241 -42.50 -21.11 2.81
CA ASP A 241 -41.73 -20.20 1.93
C ASP A 241 -42.22 -18.75 1.72
N ASP A 242 -41.57 -17.80 2.40
CA ASP A 242 -41.49 -16.41 1.93
C ASP A 242 -40.49 -16.29 0.76
N LEU A 243 -40.88 -16.83 -0.40
CA LEU A 243 -40.28 -16.50 -1.69
C LEU A 243 -41.28 -15.67 -2.49
N ILE A 244 -40.91 -14.42 -2.81
CA ILE A 244 -41.71 -13.55 -3.68
C ILE A 244 -41.89 -14.28 -5.02
N THR A 245 -43.13 -14.32 -5.50
CA THR A 245 -43.43 -14.96 -6.79
C THR A 245 -42.96 -14.10 -7.96
N ASP A 246 -42.54 -14.71 -9.08
CA ASP A 246 -42.08 -13.96 -10.27
C ASP A 246 -43.13 -12.92 -10.74
N ASP A 247 -44.43 -13.25 -10.64
CA ASP A 247 -45.55 -12.36 -10.96
C ASP A 247 -45.72 -11.16 -9.99
N GLU A 248 -45.21 -11.26 -8.75
CA GLU A 248 -45.15 -10.15 -7.79
C GLU A 248 -43.86 -9.33 -7.99
N PHE A 249 -42.76 -9.98 -8.33
CA PHE A 249 -41.49 -9.32 -8.63
C PHE A 249 -41.58 -8.47 -9.91
N GLU A 250 -42.20 -8.97 -10.98
CA GLU A 250 -42.45 -8.19 -12.20
C GLU A 250 -43.33 -6.95 -11.93
N LYS A 251 -44.33 -7.04 -11.04
CA LYS A 251 -45.15 -5.88 -10.65
C LYS A 251 -44.35 -4.85 -9.86
N LEU A 252 -43.49 -5.29 -8.94
CA LEU A 252 -42.61 -4.39 -8.19
C LEU A 252 -41.62 -3.67 -9.12
N LEU A 253 -41.14 -4.33 -10.17
CA LEU A 253 -40.31 -3.70 -11.21
C LEU A 253 -41.11 -2.71 -12.08
N ASP A 254 -42.33 -3.06 -12.50
CA ASP A 254 -43.21 -2.19 -13.29
C ASP A 254 -43.62 -0.92 -12.51
N ASP A 255 -43.84 -1.04 -11.20
CA ASP A 255 -44.13 0.08 -10.29
C ASP A 255 -42.89 0.95 -10.00
N LEU A 256 -41.67 0.39 -10.01
CA LEU A 256 -40.42 1.12 -9.71
C LEU A 256 -39.81 1.83 -10.93
N HIS A 257 -39.91 1.24 -12.13
CA HIS A 257 -39.27 1.76 -13.34
C HIS A 257 -40.25 2.29 -14.41
N GLY A 258 -41.55 2.01 -14.25
CA GLY A 258 -42.55 2.32 -15.25
C GLY A 258 -42.53 1.34 -16.44
N LYS A 259 -43.71 1.08 -16.99
CA LYS A 259 -43.93 0.03 -18.00
C LYS A 259 -42.95 0.05 -19.17
N GLY A 260 -42.12 -0.99 -19.22
CA GLY A 260 -41.19 -1.26 -20.33
C GLY A 260 -39.72 -0.86 -20.09
N GLY A 261 -39.37 -0.39 -18.88
CA GLY A 261 -38.01 0.01 -18.52
C GLY A 261 -37.13 -1.09 -17.90
N SER A 262 -36.88 -2.20 -18.61
CA SER A 262 -35.95 -3.26 -18.16
C SER A 262 -34.87 -3.59 -19.21
N PRO A 263 -33.56 -3.59 -18.85
CA PRO A 263 -32.47 -3.86 -19.78
C PRO A 263 -32.09 -5.35 -19.84
N THR A 264 -33.00 -6.22 -20.28
CA THR A 264 -32.69 -7.64 -20.55
C THR A 264 -33.15 -8.08 -21.93
N ALA A 265 -32.22 -8.14 -22.88
CA ALA A 265 -32.42 -8.77 -24.19
C ALA A 265 -31.41 -9.92 -24.38
N GLY A 266 -31.90 -11.17 -24.43
CA GLY A 266 -31.14 -12.31 -24.95
C GLY A 266 -31.30 -13.63 -24.20
N GLY A 267 -32.16 -14.52 -24.70
CA GLY A 267 -32.14 -15.96 -24.34
C GLY A 267 -33.52 -16.60 -24.19
N GLU A 268 -33.96 -17.39 -25.18
CA GLU A 268 -35.18 -18.21 -25.08
C GLU A 268 -34.98 -19.48 -24.20
N PRO A 269 -36.05 -20.00 -23.56
CA PRO A 269 -35.95 -21.09 -22.60
C PRO A 269 -36.11 -22.49 -23.23
N SER A 270 -35.61 -23.52 -22.55
CA SER A 270 -36.11 -24.89 -22.74
C SER A 270 -36.08 -25.72 -21.45
N ALA A 271 -37.16 -26.47 -21.23
CA ALA A 271 -37.53 -27.04 -19.94
C ALA A 271 -36.82 -28.37 -19.61
N SER A 272 -36.65 -28.65 -18.31
CA SER A 272 -36.51 -30.02 -17.81
C SER A 272 -37.17 -30.18 -16.43
N LYS A 273 -37.50 -31.43 -16.06
CA LYS A 273 -38.48 -31.78 -15.03
C LYS A 273 -37.88 -31.98 -13.64
N GLU A 274 -38.77 -31.92 -12.65
CA GLU A 274 -38.58 -32.28 -11.24
C GLU A 274 -37.99 -33.71 -10.97
N PRO A 275 -37.50 -33.96 -9.74
CA PRO A 275 -36.49 -34.98 -9.45
C PRO A 275 -37.03 -36.25 -8.74
N ALA A 276 -36.13 -37.22 -8.50
CA ALA A 276 -36.28 -38.21 -7.44
C ALA A 276 -34.90 -38.63 -6.86
N ALA A 277 -34.74 -38.57 -5.54
CA ALA A 277 -33.48 -38.80 -4.83
C ALA A 277 -33.18 -40.29 -4.54
N PRO A 278 -31.89 -40.69 -4.42
CA PRO A 278 -31.50 -42.05 -4.02
C PRO A 278 -31.33 -42.22 -2.50
N LYS A 279 -31.64 -43.41 -1.98
CA LYS A 279 -31.31 -43.83 -0.61
C LYS A 279 -30.12 -44.80 -0.59
N GLN A 280 -29.15 -44.52 0.29
CA GLN A 280 -28.13 -45.46 0.82
C GLN A 280 -28.73 -46.39 1.90
N PRO A 281 -27.97 -47.31 2.56
CA PRO A 281 -26.61 -47.83 2.29
C PRO A 281 -26.49 -49.37 2.32
N SER A 282 -25.33 -49.93 1.93
CA SER A 282 -24.62 -50.98 2.72
C SER A 282 -23.25 -51.36 2.12
N ALA A 283 -22.29 -51.60 3.02
CA ALA A 283 -20.97 -52.19 2.75
C ALA A 283 -20.78 -53.39 3.74
N PRO A 284 -19.63 -54.07 3.88
CA PRO A 284 -18.39 -54.06 3.06
C PRO A 284 -17.86 -55.48 2.71
N LYS A 285 -16.84 -55.60 1.82
CA LYS A 285 -15.72 -56.56 1.96
C LYS A 285 -14.60 -56.40 0.91
N GLN A 286 -13.37 -56.54 1.39
CA GLN A 286 -12.07 -56.69 0.71
C GLN A 286 -11.55 -58.15 0.93
N PRO A 287 -10.36 -58.59 0.46
CA PRO A 287 -9.41 -58.09 -0.57
C PRO A 287 -8.88 -59.23 -1.52
N ALA A 288 -7.72 -59.00 -2.18
CA ALA A 288 -6.82 -59.95 -2.90
C ALA A 288 -7.18 -60.28 -4.38
N SER A 289 -6.25 -60.50 -5.35
CA SER A 289 -4.77 -60.39 -5.37
C SER A 289 -4.21 -60.22 -6.81
N SER A 290 -2.94 -59.80 -6.90
CA SER A 290 -2.06 -59.67 -8.09
C SER A 290 -2.09 -60.77 -9.18
N LYS A 291 -1.90 -60.39 -10.46
CA LYS A 291 -0.76 -60.82 -11.32
C LYS A 291 -0.82 -60.33 -12.80
N GLU A 292 0.33 -59.87 -13.29
CA GLU A 292 0.77 -59.86 -14.71
C GLU A 292 1.51 -61.19 -15.06
N PRO A 293 2.04 -61.49 -16.28
CA PRO A 293 2.12 -60.70 -17.54
C PRO A 293 1.83 -61.46 -18.88
N ALA A 294 1.85 -60.71 -20.01
CA ALA A 294 2.18 -61.09 -21.42
C ALA A 294 1.29 -62.12 -22.19
N SER A 295 0.95 -62.02 -23.49
CA SER A 295 1.72 -61.54 -24.65
C SER A 295 0.94 -61.44 -25.99
N ALA A 296 1.32 -60.47 -26.85
CA ALA A 296 1.51 -60.53 -28.31
C ALA A 296 0.38 -60.84 -29.35
N LYS A 297 0.08 -59.82 -30.19
CA LYS A 297 0.06 -59.75 -31.69
C LYS A 297 -1.04 -58.77 -32.18
N ALA A 298 -1.00 -58.13 -33.36
CA ALA A 298 0.07 -57.63 -34.26
C ALA A 298 -0.58 -56.95 -35.49
N ASN A 299 -0.20 -55.72 -35.87
CA ASN A 299 0.25 -55.37 -37.24
C ASN A 299 0.60 -53.88 -37.44
N ALA A 300 1.54 -53.61 -38.34
CA ALA A 300 1.85 -52.28 -38.90
C ALA A 300 1.14 -52.11 -40.27
N SER A 301 1.02 -50.92 -40.86
CA SER A 301 2.10 -50.30 -41.65
C SER A 301 1.86 -48.79 -41.93
N LYS A 302 2.74 -48.15 -42.73
CA LYS A 302 3.15 -46.72 -42.65
C LYS A 302 2.94 -45.97 -44.02
N PRO A 303 3.61 -44.83 -44.39
CA PRO A 303 2.90 -43.63 -44.91
C PRO A 303 3.43 -43.07 -46.27
N GLU A 304 2.94 -41.91 -46.73
CA GLU A 304 3.52 -41.00 -47.77
C GLU A 304 2.69 -39.69 -47.84
N LYS A 305 2.99 -38.62 -48.61
CA LYS A 305 4.15 -37.69 -48.72
C LYS A 305 3.67 -36.41 -49.48
N SER A 306 4.57 -35.49 -49.90
CA SER A 306 4.26 -34.06 -50.15
C SER A 306 4.29 -33.51 -51.60
N LYS A 307 3.48 -32.44 -51.87
CA LYS A 307 3.61 -31.35 -52.91
C LYS A 307 3.45 -31.76 -54.41
N PRO A 308 3.28 -30.83 -55.41
CA PRO A 308 3.50 -29.36 -55.44
C PRO A 308 2.31 -28.50 -55.99
N ALA A 309 2.58 -27.30 -56.56
CA ALA A 309 1.68 -26.13 -56.69
C ALA A 309 1.31 -25.70 -58.13
N GLU A 310 0.36 -24.76 -58.29
CA GLU A 310 0.26 -23.85 -59.46
C GLU A 310 -0.50 -22.52 -59.18
N LYS A 311 -0.44 -21.55 -60.11
CA LYS A 311 -0.84 -20.11 -60.01
C LYS A 311 -1.91 -19.80 -61.09
N PRO A 312 -2.71 -18.69 -61.00
CA PRO A 312 -2.37 -17.51 -61.81
C PRO A 312 -2.80 -16.12 -61.25
N GLU A 313 -2.44 -15.10 -62.03
CA GLU A 313 -2.61 -13.62 -61.96
C GLU A 313 -4.06 -13.12 -62.19
N ALA A 314 -4.47 -11.83 -62.17
CA ALA A 314 -4.11 -10.56 -61.50
C ALA A 314 -5.14 -9.45 -61.92
N LYS A 315 -5.06 -8.23 -61.33
CA LYS A 315 -5.96 -7.03 -61.42
C LYS A 315 -7.06 -6.99 -60.33
N GLY A 316 -7.42 -5.84 -59.73
CA GLY A 316 -6.96 -4.46 -59.89
C GLY A 316 -7.34 -3.58 -58.66
N ALA A 317 -6.91 -2.31 -58.64
CA ALA A 317 -6.80 -1.50 -57.42
C ALA A 317 -8.12 -1.02 -56.77
N ALA A 318 -8.09 -0.92 -55.43
CA ALA A 318 -8.86 0.02 -54.61
C ALA A 318 -8.00 0.40 -53.37
N ALA A 319 -8.19 1.62 -52.84
CA ALA A 319 -7.34 2.17 -51.77
C ALA A 319 -7.52 1.45 -50.41
N PRO A 320 -6.50 1.43 -49.54
CA PRO A 320 -6.67 0.94 -48.17
C PRO A 320 -7.63 1.86 -47.41
N ALA A 321 -8.75 1.29 -46.95
CA ALA A 321 -9.61 1.96 -46.00
C ALA A 321 -8.84 2.20 -44.69
N MET A 322 -9.00 3.39 -44.12
CA MET A 322 -8.52 3.65 -42.76
C MET A 322 -9.18 2.64 -41.82
N PRO A 323 -8.44 2.02 -40.88
CA PRO A 323 -9.08 1.25 -39.83
C PRO A 323 -10.06 2.17 -39.08
N ALA A 324 -11.25 1.66 -38.81
CA ALA A 324 -12.20 2.38 -37.97
C ALA A 324 -11.51 2.68 -36.64
N ARG A 325 -11.63 3.92 -36.15
CA ARG A 325 -11.28 4.24 -34.77
C ARG A 325 -12.22 3.44 -33.88
N GLU A 326 -11.73 2.31 -33.35
CA GLU A 326 -12.34 1.70 -32.18
C GLU A 326 -12.40 2.72 -31.06
N ASN A 327 -13.38 2.53 -30.17
CA ASN A 327 -13.81 3.51 -29.18
C ASN A 327 -12.62 4.18 -28.49
N ALA A 328 -12.58 5.51 -28.56
CA ALA A 328 -11.80 6.27 -27.58
C ALA A 328 -12.31 5.84 -26.18
N PRO A 329 -11.43 5.52 -25.23
CA PRO A 329 -11.88 5.23 -23.87
C PRO A 329 -12.70 6.42 -23.38
N ALA A 330 -13.85 6.12 -22.75
CA ALA A 330 -14.64 7.17 -22.11
C ALA A 330 -13.71 7.90 -21.14
N ALA A 331 -13.73 9.25 -21.17
CA ALA A 331 -12.89 10.04 -20.28
C ALA A 331 -13.26 9.68 -18.84
N GLU A 332 -12.38 8.93 -18.17
CA GLU A 332 -12.60 8.51 -16.79
C GLU A 332 -12.69 9.77 -15.93
N THR A 333 -13.86 9.98 -15.32
CA THR A 333 -14.14 11.10 -14.44
C THR A 333 -13.44 10.88 -13.10
N THR A 334 -12.11 10.97 -13.13
CA THR A 334 -11.26 10.86 -11.94
C THR A 334 -11.43 12.12 -11.10
N VAL A 335 -11.77 11.93 -9.83
CA VAL A 335 -11.89 13.01 -8.85
C VAL A 335 -10.64 12.98 -7.98
N ARG A 336 -9.85 14.06 -7.99
CA ARG A 336 -8.73 14.21 -7.06
C ARG A 336 -9.28 14.50 -5.66
N VAL A 337 -8.91 13.67 -4.67
CA VAL A 337 -9.34 13.79 -3.27
C VAL A 337 -8.10 13.91 -2.38
N ASP A 338 -8.11 14.84 -1.43
CA ASP A 338 -7.04 14.94 -0.42
C ASP A 338 -7.00 13.67 0.43
N THR A 339 -5.81 13.07 0.51
CA THR A 339 -5.50 11.90 1.34
C THR A 339 -5.96 12.04 2.80
N LYS A 340 -5.90 13.24 3.40
CA LYS A 340 -6.38 13.47 4.77
C LYS A 340 -7.88 13.15 4.91
N ARG A 341 -8.69 13.51 3.91
CA ARG A 341 -10.14 13.22 3.93
C ARG A 341 -10.42 11.72 3.86
N LEU A 342 -9.62 10.97 3.09
CA LEU A 342 -9.72 9.50 3.06
C LEU A 342 -9.35 8.90 4.42
N ASP A 343 -8.29 9.39 5.07
CA ASP A 343 -7.90 8.94 6.40
C ASP A 343 -8.95 9.30 7.48
N ASP A 344 -9.60 10.46 7.40
CA ASP A 344 -10.72 10.82 8.28
C ASP A 344 -11.94 9.91 8.07
N ILE A 345 -12.32 9.62 6.82
CA ILE A 345 -13.39 8.66 6.51
C ILE A 345 -13.05 7.27 7.05
N MET A 346 -11.79 6.83 6.92
CA MET A 346 -11.32 5.56 7.46
C MET A 346 -11.40 5.50 8.99
N ASN A 347 -11.08 6.59 9.69
CA ASN A 347 -11.27 6.67 11.15
C ASN A 347 -12.76 6.57 11.53
N MET A 348 -13.65 7.26 10.80
CA MET A 348 -15.10 7.19 11.04
C MET A 348 -15.67 5.79 10.74
N VAL A 349 -15.23 5.13 9.68
CA VAL A 349 -15.58 3.73 9.37
C VAL A 349 -15.08 2.78 10.47
N GLY A 350 -13.86 2.97 10.97
CA GLY A 350 -13.32 2.20 12.09
C GLY A 350 -14.16 2.37 13.37
N GLU A 351 -14.63 3.57 13.65
CA GLU A 351 -15.53 3.84 14.79
C GLU A 351 -16.94 3.29 14.58
N LEU A 352 -17.46 3.31 13.35
CA LEU A 352 -18.72 2.66 12.98
C LEU A 352 -18.65 1.13 13.17
N VAL A 353 -17.54 0.48 12.79
CA VAL A 353 -17.30 -0.96 13.04
C VAL A 353 -17.30 -1.27 14.54
N LEU A 354 -16.72 -0.40 15.39
CA LEU A 354 -16.77 -0.56 16.85
C LEU A 354 -18.20 -0.41 17.41
N VAL A 355 -18.98 0.56 16.91
CA VAL A 355 -20.39 0.76 17.29
C VAL A 355 -21.24 -0.44 16.86
N ARG A 356 -21.05 -0.94 15.63
CA ARG A 356 -21.68 -2.15 15.10
C ARG A 356 -21.40 -3.35 16.00
N ASN A 357 -20.13 -3.62 16.32
CA ASN A 357 -19.73 -4.74 17.18
C ASN A 357 -20.34 -4.61 18.59
N ARG A 358 -20.46 -3.39 19.14
CA ARG A 358 -21.19 -3.14 20.41
C ARG A 358 -22.69 -3.42 20.31
N LEU A 359 -23.34 -3.01 19.22
CA LEU A 359 -24.77 -3.29 18.99
C LEU A 359 -25.02 -4.80 18.82
N GLN A 360 -24.10 -5.52 18.16
CA GLN A 360 -24.13 -6.98 18.04
C GLN A 360 -24.05 -7.69 19.40
N ARG A 361 -23.18 -7.22 20.31
CA ARG A 361 -23.14 -7.75 21.69
C ARG A 361 -24.44 -7.47 22.45
N LEU A 362 -24.95 -6.24 22.41
CA LEU A 362 -26.21 -5.88 23.08
C LEU A 362 -27.42 -6.60 22.48
N GLY A 363 -27.40 -6.87 21.17
CA GLY A 363 -28.36 -7.72 20.48
C GLY A 363 -28.29 -9.17 20.97
N ALA A 364 -27.08 -9.74 21.11
CA ALA A 364 -26.87 -11.10 21.62
C ALA A 364 -27.37 -11.31 23.07
N GLU A 365 -27.40 -10.25 23.88
CA GLU A 365 -28.00 -10.26 25.23
C GLU A 365 -29.53 -10.05 25.24
N SER A 366 -30.14 -9.75 24.09
CA SER A 366 -31.57 -9.50 23.90
C SER A 366 -32.29 -10.68 23.24
N GLU A 367 -33.49 -10.99 23.70
CA GLU A 367 -34.39 -11.98 23.07
C GLU A 367 -35.22 -11.39 21.89
N ASP A 368 -35.02 -10.12 21.52
CA ASP A 368 -35.79 -9.44 20.48
C ASP A 368 -35.33 -9.78 19.05
N GLU A 369 -36.10 -10.60 18.35
CA GLU A 369 -35.84 -11.01 16.96
C GLU A 369 -35.79 -9.83 15.98
N HIS A 370 -36.53 -8.74 16.22
CA HIS A 370 -36.48 -7.55 15.37
C HIS A 370 -35.16 -6.78 15.56
N MET A 371 -34.65 -6.73 16.80
CA MET A 371 -33.32 -6.17 17.08
C MET A 371 -32.23 -6.99 16.39
N HIS A 372 -32.29 -8.33 16.46
CA HIS A 372 -31.34 -9.22 15.76
C HIS A 372 -31.33 -8.97 14.25
N LYS A 373 -32.49 -8.86 13.61
CA LYS A 373 -32.58 -8.56 12.16
C LYS A 373 -32.05 -7.17 11.82
N ALA A 374 -32.36 -6.15 12.62
CA ALA A 374 -31.86 -4.79 12.41
C ALA A 374 -30.33 -4.71 12.53
N VAL A 375 -29.75 -5.37 13.54
CA VAL A 375 -28.29 -5.40 13.73
C VAL A 375 -27.61 -6.24 12.66
N SER A 376 -28.19 -7.36 12.23
CA SER A 376 -27.65 -8.14 11.09
C SER A 376 -27.65 -7.35 9.78
N ASN A 377 -28.67 -6.52 9.53
CA ASN A 377 -28.69 -5.67 8.34
C ASN A 377 -27.66 -4.55 8.43
N LEU A 378 -27.48 -3.95 9.61
CA LEU A 378 -26.44 -2.96 9.87
C LEU A 378 -25.04 -3.56 9.65
N ASP A 379 -24.83 -4.83 10.00
CA ASP A 379 -23.55 -5.52 9.82
C ASP A 379 -23.16 -5.66 8.34
N VAL A 380 -24.09 -6.07 7.49
CA VAL A 380 -23.89 -6.15 6.04
C VAL A 380 -23.55 -4.76 5.47
N VAL A 381 -24.39 -3.76 5.72
CA VAL A 381 -24.19 -2.39 5.19
C VAL A 381 -22.89 -1.76 5.69
N THR A 382 -22.50 -2.01 6.93
CA THR A 382 -21.22 -1.51 7.48
C THR A 382 -20.02 -2.21 6.83
N THR A 383 -20.13 -3.51 6.56
CA THR A 383 -19.07 -4.30 5.90
C THR A 383 -18.90 -3.88 4.44
N ASP A 384 -20.00 -3.62 3.72
CA ASP A 384 -19.98 -3.12 2.34
C ASP A 384 -19.37 -1.71 2.29
N LEU A 385 -19.78 -0.81 3.20
CA LEU A 385 -19.20 0.53 3.31
C LEU A 385 -17.70 0.48 3.64
N GLN A 386 -17.30 -0.37 4.58
CA GLN A 386 -15.88 -0.58 4.91
C GLN A 386 -15.10 -1.05 3.68
N SER A 387 -15.62 -2.02 2.94
CA SER A 387 -14.97 -2.57 1.75
C SER A 387 -14.81 -1.52 0.64
N ALA A 388 -15.86 -0.73 0.40
CA ALA A 388 -15.84 0.36 -0.59
C ALA A 388 -14.82 1.46 -0.24
N VAL A 389 -14.77 1.90 1.03
CA VAL A 389 -13.80 2.93 1.48
C VAL A 389 -12.36 2.38 1.50
N MET A 390 -12.15 1.11 1.87
CA MET A 390 -10.85 0.46 1.72
C MET A 390 -10.40 0.51 0.25
N GLN A 391 -11.29 0.16 -0.69
CA GLN A 391 -10.99 0.12 -2.12
C GLN A 391 -10.61 1.50 -2.69
N THR A 392 -11.22 2.60 -2.23
CA THR A 392 -10.81 3.96 -2.66
C THR A 392 -9.47 4.43 -2.10
N ARG A 393 -8.91 3.74 -1.10
CA ARG A 393 -7.60 4.02 -0.48
C ARG A 393 -6.50 3.03 -0.88
N MET A 394 -6.84 2.00 -1.66
CA MET A 394 -5.86 1.09 -2.25
C MET A 394 -4.98 1.80 -3.29
N GLN A 395 -3.74 1.35 -3.42
CA GLN A 395 -2.79 1.75 -4.45
C GLN A 395 -2.06 0.50 -4.98
N PRO A 396 -1.82 0.39 -6.31
CA PRO A 396 -1.02 -0.69 -6.88
C PRO A 396 0.41 -0.68 -6.33
N ILE A 397 0.91 -1.86 -5.94
CA ILE A 397 2.28 -2.03 -5.41
C ILE A 397 3.38 -1.66 -6.42
N LYS A 398 3.02 -1.55 -7.71
CA LYS A 398 3.82 -1.01 -8.82
C LYS A 398 4.71 0.18 -8.47
N LYS A 399 4.20 1.16 -7.70
CA LYS A 399 4.98 2.35 -7.27
C LYS A 399 6.23 1.99 -6.46
N VAL A 400 6.16 0.94 -5.64
CA VAL A 400 7.31 0.42 -4.89
C VAL A 400 8.16 -0.48 -5.79
N PHE A 401 7.54 -1.31 -6.61
CA PHE A 401 8.24 -2.26 -7.48
C PHE A 401 9.10 -1.57 -8.55
N GLY A 402 8.63 -0.45 -9.13
CA GLY A 402 9.36 0.34 -10.12
C GLY A 402 10.73 0.86 -9.68
N ARG A 403 11.00 0.93 -8.36
CA ARG A 403 12.31 1.35 -7.82
C ARG A 403 13.34 0.21 -7.78
N PHE A 404 12.92 -1.05 -7.73
CA PHE A 404 13.84 -2.19 -7.58
C PHE A 404 14.76 -2.47 -8.78
N PRO A 405 14.35 -2.29 -10.06
CA PRO A 405 15.23 -2.53 -11.20
C PRO A 405 16.55 -1.74 -11.13
N ARG A 406 16.51 -0.46 -10.73
CA ARG A 406 17.71 0.38 -10.52
C ARG A 406 18.56 -0.15 -9.37
N VAL A 407 17.96 -0.33 -8.19
CA VAL A 407 18.65 -0.82 -6.98
C VAL A 407 19.33 -2.17 -7.19
N VAL A 408 18.66 -3.12 -7.87
CA VAL A 408 19.23 -4.44 -8.18
C VAL A 408 20.36 -4.35 -9.20
N ARG A 409 20.20 -3.53 -10.25
CA ARG A 409 21.24 -3.29 -11.26
C ARG A 409 22.51 -2.70 -10.66
N ASP A 410 22.38 -1.67 -9.82
CA ASP A 410 23.51 -1.00 -9.18
C ASP A 410 24.22 -1.92 -8.19
N LEU A 411 23.47 -2.68 -7.40
CA LEU A 411 24.02 -3.66 -6.46
C LEU A 411 24.71 -4.83 -7.18
N ALA A 412 24.15 -5.30 -8.30
CA ALA A 412 24.74 -6.32 -9.16
C ALA A 412 26.05 -5.83 -9.81
N ARG A 413 26.08 -4.59 -10.35
CA ARG A 413 27.29 -3.92 -10.86
C ARG A 413 28.37 -3.85 -9.77
N ASN A 414 28.03 -3.34 -8.58
CA ASN A 414 28.95 -3.16 -7.45
C ASN A 414 29.54 -4.49 -6.92
N LEU A 415 28.72 -5.55 -6.84
CA LEU A 415 29.13 -6.87 -6.37
C LEU A 415 29.69 -7.78 -7.48
N LYS A 416 29.73 -7.30 -8.73
CA LYS A 416 30.16 -8.06 -9.93
C LYS A 416 29.38 -9.37 -10.11
N LYS A 417 28.07 -9.31 -9.90
CA LYS A 417 27.13 -10.42 -10.09
C LYS A 417 26.26 -10.16 -11.33
N GLU A 418 25.80 -11.23 -11.97
CA GLU A 418 24.84 -11.18 -13.06
C GLU A 418 23.48 -11.59 -12.49
N VAL A 419 22.50 -10.67 -12.48
CA VAL A 419 21.18 -10.88 -11.87
C VAL A 419 20.08 -10.52 -12.86
N ASN A 420 19.00 -11.29 -12.87
CA ASN A 420 17.73 -10.99 -13.51
C ASN A 420 16.69 -10.70 -12.42
N LEU A 421 15.98 -9.57 -12.52
CA LEU A 421 14.84 -9.26 -11.65
C LEU A 421 13.56 -9.57 -12.40
N VAL A 422 12.72 -10.44 -11.84
CA VAL A 422 11.38 -10.77 -12.35
C VAL A 422 10.35 -10.22 -11.37
N MET A 423 9.30 -9.59 -11.90
CA MET A 423 8.21 -9.02 -11.10
C MET A 423 6.87 -9.58 -11.57
N HIS A 424 6.02 -9.94 -10.61
CA HIS A 424 4.67 -10.47 -10.83
C HIS A 424 3.68 -9.80 -9.85
N GLY A 425 2.43 -9.59 -10.26
CA GLY A 425 1.45 -8.93 -9.40
C GLY A 425 1.73 -7.44 -9.15
N GLU A 426 2.40 -6.74 -10.07
CA GLU A 426 2.66 -5.30 -9.93
C GLU A 426 1.36 -4.48 -9.78
N GLU A 427 0.28 -4.94 -10.42
CA GLU A 427 -1.07 -4.35 -10.35
C GLU A 427 -1.86 -4.83 -9.11
N THR A 428 -1.24 -5.51 -8.14
CA THR A 428 -1.92 -5.89 -6.88
C THR A 428 -2.05 -4.68 -5.97
N ASP A 429 -3.30 -4.42 -5.59
CA ASP A 429 -3.73 -3.31 -4.73
C ASP A 429 -3.41 -3.54 -3.25
N LEU A 430 -2.73 -2.58 -2.63
CA LEU A 430 -2.42 -2.54 -1.20
C LEU A 430 -2.85 -1.20 -0.58
N ASP A 431 -3.10 -1.20 0.73
CA ASP A 431 -3.32 0.04 1.49
C ASP A 431 -2.13 1.00 1.36
N LYS A 432 -2.38 2.29 1.08
CA LYS A 432 -1.32 3.31 0.97
C LYS A 432 -0.32 3.27 2.13
N ASN A 433 -0.76 3.09 3.38
CA ASN A 433 0.15 3.08 4.53
C ASN A 433 0.99 1.79 4.57
N LEU A 434 0.46 0.66 4.08
CA LEU A 434 1.23 -0.57 3.90
C LEU A 434 2.27 -0.39 2.79
N VAL A 435 1.91 0.21 1.66
CA VAL A 435 2.83 0.51 0.54
C VAL A 435 4.01 1.36 1.02
N GLU A 436 3.75 2.46 1.72
CA GLU A 436 4.78 3.33 2.30
C GLU A 436 5.64 2.62 3.35
N ALA A 437 5.02 1.89 4.29
CA ALA A 437 5.73 1.23 5.38
C ALA A 437 6.55 0.01 4.96
N LEU A 438 6.14 -0.71 3.91
CA LEU A 438 6.82 -1.90 3.37
C LEU A 438 7.96 -1.57 2.40
N SER A 439 7.99 -0.38 1.80
CA SER A 439 9.01 0.04 0.83
C SER A 439 10.45 -0.18 1.35
N ASP A 440 10.77 0.35 2.54
CA ASP A 440 12.06 0.16 3.23
C ASP A 440 12.39 -1.33 3.51
N PRO A 441 11.52 -2.11 4.20
CA PRO A 441 11.70 -3.56 4.37
C PRO A 441 12.00 -4.33 3.09
N LEU A 442 11.25 -4.09 2.01
CA LEU A 442 11.39 -4.81 0.74
C LEU A 442 12.74 -4.50 0.07
N VAL A 443 13.17 -3.23 0.03
CA VAL A 443 14.52 -2.84 -0.46
C VAL A 443 15.62 -3.62 0.29
N HIS A 444 15.50 -3.74 1.61
CA HIS A 444 16.49 -4.44 2.42
C HIS A 444 16.51 -5.96 2.14
N LEU A 445 15.33 -6.58 2.01
CA LEU A 445 15.23 -8.01 1.71
C LEU A 445 15.77 -8.34 0.30
N VAL A 446 15.43 -7.54 -0.71
CA VAL A 446 15.97 -7.65 -2.08
C VAL A 446 17.49 -7.49 -2.08
N ARG A 447 18.03 -6.50 -1.35
CA ARG A 447 19.48 -6.33 -1.16
C ARG A 447 20.13 -7.59 -0.58
N ASN A 448 19.50 -8.25 0.39
CA ASN A 448 20.04 -9.47 0.99
C ASN A 448 19.99 -10.68 0.03
N SER A 449 18.94 -10.84 -0.78
CA SER A 449 18.93 -11.86 -1.84
C SER A 449 20.04 -11.62 -2.87
N VAL A 450 20.34 -10.36 -3.22
CA VAL A 450 21.43 -10.04 -4.17
C VAL A 450 22.83 -10.12 -3.54
N ASP A 451 23.05 -9.68 -2.29
CA ASP A 451 24.37 -9.75 -1.61
C ASP A 451 24.69 -11.18 -1.11
N HIS A 452 23.69 -11.89 -0.58
CA HIS A 452 23.90 -13.17 0.12
C HIS A 452 23.22 -14.39 -0.50
N GLY A 453 22.08 -14.22 -1.18
CA GLY A 453 21.44 -15.31 -1.93
C GLY A 453 22.27 -15.68 -3.16
N ILE A 454 22.31 -14.79 -4.16
CA ILE A 454 22.93 -15.06 -5.46
C ILE A 454 24.46 -15.21 -5.35
N GLU A 455 25.01 -16.34 -5.82
CA GLU A 455 26.46 -16.55 -5.89
C GLU A 455 27.12 -15.80 -7.06
N ALA A 456 28.44 -15.63 -7.02
CA ALA A 456 29.18 -15.06 -8.16
C ALA A 456 29.05 -15.97 -9.42
N PRO A 457 29.05 -15.42 -10.66
CA PRO A 457 28.82 -16.16 -11.89
C PRO A 457 29.66 -17.45 -12.03
N GLU A 458 30.96 -17.38 -11.71
CA GLU A 458 31.85 -18.55 -11.77
C GLU A 458 31.49 -19.66 -10.77
N VAL A 459 30.90 -19.31 -9.62
CA VAL A 459 30.48 -20.28 -8.60
C VAL A 459 29.20 -20.97 -9.06
N ARG A 460 28.28 -20.22 -9.68
CA ARG A 460 27.04 -20.74 -10.27
C ARG A 460 27.32 -21.73 -11.39
N GLU A 461 28.21 -21.39 -12.31
CA GLU A 461 28.66 -22.30 -13.38
C GLU A 461 29.28 -23.59 -12.82
N LYS A 462 30.13 -23.50 -11.77
CA LYS A 462 30.71 -24.67 -11.08
C LYS A 462 29.66 -25.53 -10.35
N ALA A 463 28.57 -24.92 -9.89
CA ALA A 463 27.43 -25.60 -9.27
C ALA A 463 26.42 -26.16 -10.30
N GLY A 464 26.62 -25.92 -11.60
CA GLY A 464 25.71 -26.35 -12.67
C GLY A 464 24.45 -25.48 -12.82
N LYS A 465 24.42 -24.29 -12.22
CA LYS A 465 23.33 -23.31 -12.30
C LYS A 465 23.49 -22.37 -13.50
N PRO A 466 22.41 -21.69 -13.94
CA PRO A 466 22.52 -20.56 -14.86
C PRO A 466 23.48 -19.49 -14.31
N ARG A 467 24.29 -18.94 -15.21
CA ARG A 467 25.31 -17.93 -14.91
C ARG A 467 24.70 -16.65 -14.30
N GLN A 468 23.61 -16.19 -14.91
CA GLN A 468 22.75 -15.14 -14.36
C GLN A 468 21.86 -15.75 -13.26
N GLY A 469 21.88 -15.16 -12.07
CA GLY A 469 20.96 -15.49 -10.99
C GLY A 469 19.60 -14.84 -11.20
N THR A 470 18.55 -15.41 -10.63
CA THR A 470 17.18 -14.87 -10.71
C THR A 470 16.71 -14.46 -9.32
N VAL A 471 16.20 -13.24 -9.20
CA VAL A 471 15.41 -12.77 -8.05
C VAL A 471 14.00 -12.49 -8.55
N THR A 472 13.01 -13.12 -7.94
CA THR A 472 11.59 -12.94 -8.26
C THR A 472 10.90 -12.20 -7.11
N LEU A 473 10.18 -11.14 -7.45
CA LEU A 473 9.24 -10.45 -6.58
C LEU A 473 7.83 -10.76 -7.05
N SER A 474 6.97 -11.26 -6.16
CA SER A 474 5.54 -11.38 -6.46
C SER A 474 4.66 -10.85 -5.34
N ALA A 475 3.53 -10.26 -5.74
CA ALA A 475 2.44 -9.89 -4.86
C ALA A 475 1.17 -10.66 -5.29
N GLU A 476 0.45 -11.23 -4.33
CA GLU A 476 -0.78 -11.98 -4.55
C GLU A 476 -1.76 -11.73 -3.41
N GLN A 477 -3.06 -11.70 -3.68
CA GLN A 477 -4.09 -11.60 -2.65
C GLN A 477 -4.61 -13.00 -2.27
N GLU A 478 -4.51 -13.36 -0.99
CA GLU A 478 -5.05 -14.59 -0.41
C GLU A 478 -6.13 -14.23 0.63
N GLY A 479 -7.37 -14.10 0.15
CA GLY A 479 -8.51 -13.75 1.01
C GLY A 479 -8.42 -12.32 1.57
N ASP A 480 -8.38 -12.22 2.90
CA ASP A 480 -8.24 -10.99 3.68
C ASP A 480 -6.77 -10.54 3.85
N HIS A 481 -5.82 -11.26 3.26
CA HIS A 481 -4.39 -10.97 3.35
C HIS A 481 -3.76 -10.74 1.97
N ILE A 482 -2.71 -9.93 1.96
CA ILE A 482 -1.74 -9.83 0.86
C ILE A 482 -0.52 -10.68 1.21
N LEU A 483 -0.11 -11.53 0.26
CA LEU A 483 1.13 -12.29 0.27
C LEU A 483 2.14 -11.59 -0.63
N LEU A 484 3.29 -11.23 -0.09
CA LEU A 484 4.44 -10.79 -0.85
C LEU A 484 5.53 -11.85 -0.75
N PHE A 485 6.05 -12.29 -1.90
CA PHE A 485 7.12 -13.27 -1.99
C PHE A 485 8.38 -12.62 -2.54
N ILE A 486 9.53 -12.96 -1.95
CA ILE A 486 10.85 -12.63 -2.44
C ILE A 486 11.61 -13.94 -2.57
N GLU A 487 11.86 -14.35 -3.80
CA GLU A 487 12.49 -15.63 -4.13
C GLU A 487 13.84 -15.37 -4.82
N ASP A 488 14.87 -16.12 -4.44
CA ASP A 488 16.16 -16.17 -5.14
C ASP A 488 16.53 -17.61 -5.48
N ASP A 489 17.20 -17.81 -6.62
CA ASP A 489 17.77 -19.11 -7.03
C ASP A 489 19.22 -19.31 -6.51
N GLY A 490 19.52 -18.66 -5.39
CA GLY A 490 20.85 -18.52 -4.81
C GLY A 490 21.40 -19.75 -4.09
N ALA A 491 22.44 -19.57 -3.29
CA ALA A 491 23.06 -20.65 -2.52
C ALA A 491 22.11 -21.32 -1.51
N GLY A 492 21.03 -20.64 -1.12
CA GLY A 492 20.19 -21.04 0.01
C GLY A 492 20.94 -20.89 1.36
N MET A 493 20.23 -21.21 2.44
CA MET A 493 20.73 -21.07 3.81
C MET A 493 21.15 -22.43 4.37
N ASP A 494 22.32 -22.49 5.00
CA ASP A 494 22.79 -23.68 5.71
C ASP A 494 22.30 -23.66 7.17
N PRO A 495 21.36 -24.55 7.57
CA PRO A 495 20.84 -24.57 8.93
C PRO A 495 21.90 -24.96 9.97
N GLU A 496 22.92 -25.76 9.64
CA GLU A 496 23.97 -26.16 10.59
C GLU A 496 24.92 -24.99 10.88
N VAL A 497 25.21 -24.15 9.88
CA VAL A 497 25.98 -22.91 10.07
C VAL A 497 25.19 -21.93 10.94
N LEU A 498 23.88 -21.85 10.77
CA LEU A 498 23.00 -21.00 11.59
C LEU A 498 22.93 -21.50 13.05
N ARG A 499 22.74 -22.81 13.28
CA ARG A 499 22.80 -23.43 14.62
C ARG A 499 24.13 -23.12 15.30
N ARG A 500 25.26 -23.39 14.64
CA ARG A 500 26.59 -23.16 15.22
C ARG A 500 26.80 -21.68 15.59
N LYS A 501 26.42 -20.74 14.71
CA LYS A 501 26.51 -19.31 15.01
C LYS A 501 25.60 -18.86 16.15
N ALA A 502 24.47 -19.52 16.38
CA ALA A 502 23.59 -19.24 17.51
C ALA A 502 24.20 -19.67 18.85
N VAL A 503 24.95 -20.77 18.87
CA VAL A 503 25.74 -21.22 20.03
C VAL A 503 26.95 -20.32 20.26
N GLU A 504 27.70 -19.99 19.21
CA GLU A 504 28.86 -19.07 19.27
C GLU A 504 28.46 -17.68 19.80
N LYS A 505 27.27 -17.19 19.45
CA LYS A 505 26.71 -15.92 19.95
C LYS A 505 25.97 -16.03 21.30
N GLY A 506 25.92 -17.20 21.91
CA GLY A 506 25.29 -17.42 23.22
C GLY A 506 23.76 -17.24 23.24
N ILE A 507 23.09 -17.34 22.09
CA ILE A 507 21.62 -17.26 22.01
C ILE A 507 20.99 -18.59 22.47
N TYR A 508 21.66 -19.70 22.18
CA TYR A 508 21.28 -21.05 22.60
C TYR A 508 22.49 -21.80 23.16
N ASP A 509 22.26 -22.75 24.08
CA ASP A 509 23.24 -23.79 24.36
C ASP A 509 23.23 -24.86 23.25
N GLN A 510 24.25 -25.74 23.22
CA GLN A 510 24.38 -26.76 22.18
C GLN A 510 23.18 -27.72 22.16
N ASP A 511 22.75 -28.20 23.34
CA ASP A 511 21.65 -29.16 23.46
C ASP A 511 20.31 -28.55 22.99
N ALA A 512 20.11 -27.25 23.14
CA ALA A 512 18.93 -26.52 22.65
C ALA A 512 19.05 -26.22 21.15
N ALA A 513 20.23 -25.83 20.65
CA ALA A 513 20.46 -25.59 19.22
C ALA A 513 20.26 -26.87 18.38
N ASP A 514 20.73 -28.01 18.86
CA ASP A 514 20.59 -29.32 18.21
C ASP A 514 19.12 -29.80 18.15
N ARG A 515 18.23 -29.20 18.96
CA ARG A 515 16.77 -29.47 18.94
C ARG A 515 15.98 -28.58 17.99
N LEU A 516 16.59 -27.52 17.42
CA LEU A 516 15.90 -26.63 16.49
C LEU A 516 15.64 -27.31 15.14
N THR A 517 14.41 -27.20 14.64
CA THR A 517 14.07 -27.57 13.26
C THR A 517 14.72 -26.61 12.26
N ASN A 518 14.84 -27.01 10.98
CA ASN A 518 15.49 -26.17 9.96
C ASN A 518 14.77 -24.81 9.79
N SER A 519 13.43 -24.79 9.84
CA SER A 519 12.63 -23.56 9.79
C SER A 519 12.87 -22.65 11.00
N GLU A 520 13.02 -23.21 12.20
CA GLU A 520 13.44 -22.43 13.39
C GLU A 520 14.86 -21.89 13.23
N CYS A 521 15.77 -22.63 12.58
CA CYS A 521 17.12 -22.18 12.30
C CYS A 521 17.16 -20.99 11.33
N TYR A 522 16.33 -20.98 10.28
CA TYR A 522 16.22 -19.84 9.36
C TYR A 522 15.64 -18.60 10.08
N ASN A 523 14.66 -18.80 10.96
CA ASN A 523 14.09 -17.72 11.78
C ASN A 523 15.09 -17.06 12.76
N LEU A 524 16.25 -17.68 13.04
CA LEU A 524 17.33 -17.06 13.82
C LEU A 524 17.90 -15.80 13.16
N ILE A 525 17.78 -15.68 11.83
CA ILE A 525 18.24 -14.51 11.06
C ILE A 525 17.57 -13.22 11.54
N PHE A 526 16.37 -13.31 12.10
CA PHE A 526 15.63 -12.17 12.66
C PHE A 526 15.92 -11.89 14.15
N ALA A 527 16.84 -12.62 14.79
CA ALA A 527 17.21 -12.35 16.18
C ALA A 527 18.13 -11.12 16.28
N ALA A 528 17.91 -10.28 17.28
CA ALA A 528 18.70 -9.07 17.48
C ALA A 528 20.20 -9.38 17.61
N GLY A 529 21.04 -8.68 16.84
CA GLY A 529 22.49 -8.93 16.78
C GLY A 529 22.93 -10.20 16.03
N PHE A 530 22.00 -10.97 15.46
CA PHE A 530 22.30 -12.15 14.63
C PHE A 530 22.65 -11.75 13.18
N SER A 531 23.83 -11.15 13.00
CA SER A 531 24.49 -11.10 11.68
C SER A 531 25.39 -12.33 11.48
N THR A 532 25.47 -12.83 10.25
CA THR A 532 26.41 -13.89 9.85
C THR A 532 27.79 -13.35 9.44
N LYS A 533 27.95 -12.03 9.25
CA LYS A 533 29.24 -11.35 8.97
C LYS A 533 29.97 -11.00 10.27
N GLU A 534 31.30 -11.16 10.28
CA GLU A 534 32.19 -10.74 11.39
C GLU A 534 32.53 -9.25 11.37
N GLN A 535 32.33 -8.58 10.23
CA GLN A 535 32.51 -7.14 10.06
C GLN A 535 31.17 -6.47 9.72
N ILE A 536 30.92 -5.32 10.35
CA ILE A 536 29.86 -4.40 9.97
C ILE A 536 30.32 -3.73 8.67
N SER A 537 29.59 -3.94 7.57
CA SER A 537 29.93 -3.32 6.29
C SER A 537 29.40 -1.88 6.23
N ASP A 538 30.25 -0.93 5.84
CA ASP A 538 29.95 0.52 5.80
C ASP A 538 28.73 0.90 4.93
N VAL A 539 28.31 0.01 4.02
CA VAL A 539 27.10 0.15 3.18
C VAL A 539 25.77 0.03 3.97
N SER A 540 25.85 -0.21 5.29
CA SER A 540 24.69 -0.30 6.21
C SER A 540 24.65 0.82 7.27
N GLY A 541 25.02 2.05 6.88
CA GLY A 541 25.09 3.25 7.73
C GLY A 541 23.79 3.75 8.39
N ARG A 542 22.72 2.94 8.43
CA ARG A 542 21.48 3.21 9.19
C ARG A 542 21.13 2.12 10.21
N GLY A 543 21.99 1.12 10.41
CA GLY A 543 21.80 0.10 11.46
C GLY A 543 20.59 -0.83 11.25
N VAL A 544 20.10 -0.97 10.01
CA VAL A 544 18.96 -1.82 9.69
C VAL A 544 19.43 -3.27 9.61
N GLY A 545 19.13 -4.07 10.64
CA GLY A 545 19.25 -5.52 10.60
C GLY A 545 17.94 -6.19 10.17
N MET A 546 17.97 -7.52 10.06
CA MET A 546 16.78 -8.33 9.77
C MET A 546 15.78 -8.34 10.95
N ASP A 547 16.26 -8.07 12.17
CA ASP A 547 15.46 -7.74 13.33
C ASP A 547 14.57 -6.50 13.09
N VAL A 548 15.12 -5.40 12.58
CA VAL A 548 14.37 -4.17 12.26
C VAL A 548 13.28 -4.43 11.21
N VAL A 549 13.58 -5.24 10.20
CA VAL A 549 12.60 -5.66 9.17
C VAL A 549 11.46 -6.46 9.79
N LYS A 550 11.76 -7.44 10.66
CA LYS A 550 10.74 -8.21 11.38
C LYS A 550 9.91 -7.34 12.32
N THR A 551 10.52 -6.38 13.01
CA THR A 551 9.80 -5.42 13.87
C THR A 551 8.88 -4.51 13.05
N LYS A 552 9.34 -3.94 11.91
CA LYS A 552 8.49 -3.13 11.02
C LYS A 552 7.30 -3.95 10.50
N ILE A 553 7.53 -5.16 10.01
CA ILE A 553 6.43 -6.03 9.50
C ILE A 553 5.47 -6.42 10.63
N GLY A 554 5.97 -6.73 11.83
CA GLY A 554 5.13 -7.01 13.00
C GLY A 554 4.28 -5.83 13.47
N GLN A 555 4.77 -4.58 13.31
CA GLN A 555 3.99 -3.37 13.58
C GLN A 555 2.83 -3.15 12.60
N LEU A 556 2.88 -3.77 11.41
CA LEU A 556 1.79 -3.79 10.43
C LEU A 556 0.86 -5.00 10.61
N ASN A 557 0.92 -5.66 11.78
CA ASN A 557 0.30 -6.97 12.06
C ASN A 557 0.71 -8.08 11.06
N GLY A 558 1.81 -7.89 10.33
CA GLY A 558 2.29 -8.83 9.35
C GLY A 558 3.07 -10.00 9.96
N GLN A 559 3.04 -11.12 9.27
CA GLN A 559 3.89 -12.28 9.52
C GLN A 559 5.01 -12.34 8.48
N LEU A 560 6.18 -12.82 8.92
CA LEU A 560 7.37 -12.97 8.10
C LEU A 560 7.95 -14.36 8.34
N SER A 561 8.10 -15.15 7.28
CA SER A 561 8.71 -16.48 7.31
C SER A 561 9.77 -16.64 6.23
N ILE A 562 10.69 -17.60 6.44
CA ILE A 562 11.72 -17.98 5.49
C ILE A 562 11.61 -19.48 5.22
N GLU A 563 11.54 -19.82 3.94
CA GLU A 563 11.75 -21.16 3.40
C GLU A 563 13.07 -21.14 2.62
N SER A 564 13.96 -22.10 2.85
CA SER A 564 15.26 -22.13 2.15
C SER A 564 15.77 -23.56 2.02
N GLU A 565 16.42 -23.85 0.89
CA GLU A 565 17.04 -25.14 0.63
C GLU A 565 18.44 -24.93 0.03
N LEU A 566 19.43 -25.54 0.67
CA LEU A 566 20.84 -25.42 0.29
C LEU A 566 21.05 -25.87 -1.17
N GLY A 567 21.63 -24.99 -1.97
CA GLY A 567 21.87 -25.17 -3.40
C GLY A 567 20.70 -24.83 -4.32
N LYS A 568 19.48 -24.58 -3.80
CA LYS A 568 18.32 -24.15 -4.61
C LYS A 568 17.95 -22.68 -4.44
N GLY A 569 18.22 -22.10 -3.27
CA GLY A 569 17.96 -20.70 -2.97
C GLY A 569 17.04 -20.50 -1.77
N SER A 570 16.43 -19.32 -1.70
CA SER A 570 15.58 -18.90 -0.57
C SER A 570 14.29 -18.25 -1.04
N ARG A 571 13.24 -18.43 -0.26
CA ARG A 571 11.92 -17.82 -0.41
C ARG A 571 11.56 -17.14 0.91
N ILE A 572 11.33 -15.84 0.87
CA ILE A 572 10.85 -15.06 2.00
C ILE A 572 9.39 -14.74 1.74
N VAL A 573 8.52 -15.06 2.70
CA VAL A 573 7.08 -14.82 2.62
C VAL A 573 6.71 -13.75 3.64
N ILE A 574 6.07 -12.69 3.16
CA ILE A 574 5.47 -11.65 3.98
C ILE A 574 3.95 -11.77 3.82
N LYS A 575 3.24 -11.94 4.93
CA LYS A 575 1.77 -11.99 4.95
C LYS A 575 1.25 -10.80 5.76
N VAL A 576 0.61 -9.83 5.13
CA VAL A 576 0.00 -8.65 5.79
C VAL A 576 -1.52 -8.65 5.59
N PRO A 577 -2.31 -8.13 6.55
CA PRO A 577 -3.75 -7.97 6.36
C PRO A 577 -4.04 -6.90 5.29
N LEU A 578 -5.18 -7.01 4.61
CA LEU A 578 -5.64 -6.04 3.61
C LEU A 578 -6.26 -4.78 4.23
N THR A 579 -6.79 -4.89 5.45
CA THR A 579 -7.65 -3.88 6.09
C THR A 579 -6.92 -3.06 7.16
N LEU A 580 -7.58 -1.98 7.64
CA LEU A 580 -7.26 -1.41 8.95
C LEU A 580 -7.09 -2.52 9.98
N ALA A 581 -6.09 -2.38 10.85
CA ALA A 581 -5.70 -3.37 11.85
C ALA A 581 -6.80 -3.63 12.90
N ILE A 582 -7.84 -4.36 12.52
CA ILE A 582 -8.82 -4.97 13.42
C ILE A 582 -8.18 -6.24 13.97
N MET A 583 -8.14 -6.37 15.29
CA MET A 583 -7.57 -7.53 15.96
C MET A 583 -8.57 -8.09 16.98
N PRO A 584 -8.82 -9.41 17.01
CA PRO A 584 -9.51 -10.03 18.13
C PRO A 584 -8.62 -9.98 19.38
N THR A 585 -9.12 -9.40 20.46
CA THR A 585 -8.39 -9.24 21.72
C THR A 585 -9.19 -9.76 22.90
N LEU A 586 -8.49 -10.23 23.93
CA LEU A 586 -9.03 -10.48 25.25
C LEU A 586 -8.88 -9.20 26.08
N MET A 587 -10.01 -8.60 26.43
CA MET A 587 -10.10 -7.41 27.27
C MET A 587 -9.95 -7.80 28.75
N ILE A 588 -9.00 -7.15 29.43
CA ILE A 588 -8.64 -7.37 30.84
C ILE A 588 -8.64 -6.05 31.60
N MET A 589 -8.91 -6.10 32.91
CA MET A 589 -8.75 -4.96 33.81
C MET A 589 -7.59 -5.19 34.77
N LEU A 590 -6.84 -4.12 35.03
CA LEU A 590 -5.81 -4.03 36.07
C LEU A 590 -6.13 -2.79 36.92
N GLY A 591 -6.73 -3.00 38.09
CA GLY A 591 -7.46 -1.96 38.83
C GLY A 591 -8.56 -1.36 37.96
N ASP A 592 -8.63 -0.04 37.91
CA ASP A 592 -9.61 0.70 37.11
C ASP A 592 -9.17 0.91 35.63
N GLN A 593 -8.02 0.36 35.22
CA GLN A 593 -7.45 0.54 33.88
C GLN A 593 -7.72 -0.66 32.97
N SER A 594 -8.16 -0.39 31.73
CA SER A 594 -8.43 -1.39 30.70
C SER A 594 -7.20 -1.65 29.83
N PHE A 595 -6.92 -2.93 29.56
CA PHE A 595 -5.87 -3.38 28.65
C PHE A 595 -6.42 -4.48 27.74
N ALA A 596 -5.83 -4.61 26.55
CA ALA A 596 -6.19 -5.60 25.55
C ALA A 596 -4.99 -6.55 25.29
N LEU A 597 -5.23 -7.85 25.38
CA LEU A 597 -4.25 -8.88 25.00
C LEU A 597 -4.63 -9.44 23.60
N PRO A 598 -3.73 -9.43 22.60
CA PRO A 598 -3.95 -10.12 21.33
C PRO A 598 -4.39 -11.57 21.53
N LEU A 599 -5.57 -11.96 21.01
CA LEU A 599 -6.15 -13.28 21.27
C LEU A 599 -5.27 -14.41 20.69
N VAL A 600 -4.55 -14.13 19.60
CA VAL A 600 -3.53 -15.03 19.00
C VAL A 600 -2.44 -15.45 20.00
N ASN A 601 -2.15 -14.62 21.01
CA ASN A 601 -1.18 -14.94 22.05
C ASN A 601 -1.81 -15.69 23.24
N VAL A 602 -3.15 -15.75 23.36
CA VAL A 602 -3.84 -16.36 24.50
C VAL A 602 -4.06 -17.86 24.25
N VAL A 603 -3.58 -18.69 25.17
CA VAL A 603 -3.67 -20.16 25.08
C VAL A 603 -4.83 -20.71 25.90
N GLU A 604 -4.94 -20.27 27.16
CA GLU A 604 -5.95 -20.76 28.11
C GLU A 604 -6.15 -19.72 29.21
N ILE A 605 -7.36 -19.68 29.78
CA ILE A 605 -7.72 -18.76 30.87
C ILE A 605 -8.36 -19.57 31.99
N PHE A 606 -7.97 -19.33 33.24
CA PHE A 606 -8.58 -19.96 34.41
C PHE A 606 -8.59 -19.03 35.62
N HIS A 607 -9.43 -19.39 36.60
CA HIS A 607 -9.44 -18.77 37.91
C HIS A 607 -8.48 -19.54 38.83
N LEU A 608 -7.63 -18.83 39.56
CA LEU A 608 -6.59 -19.39 40.41
C LEU A 608 -6.71 -18.87 41.83
N ASP A 609 -6.70 -19.80 42.78
CA ASP A 609 -6.42 -19.53 44.19
C ASP A 609 -4.90 -19.35 44.35
N LEU A 610 -4.49 -18.10 44.58
CA LEU A 610 -3.09 -17.69 44.67
C LEU A 610 -2.42 -18.17 45.96
N THR A 611 -3.15 -18.75 46.92
CA THR A 611 -2.55 -19.45 48.07
C THR A 611 -1.94 -20.81 47.69
N LYS A 612 -2.22 -21.31 46.48
CA LYS A 612 -1.74 -22.61 45.97
C LYS A 612 -0.59 -22.51 44.96
N THR A 613 0.08 -21.36 44.85
CA THR A 613 1.25 -21.21 43.98
C THR A 613 2.47 -21.94 44.54
N ASN A 614 3.42 -22.26 43.66
CA ASN A 614 4.69 -22.89 44.01
C ASN A 614 5.82 -21.93 43.65
N ILE A 615 6.97 -22.03 44.32
CA ILE A 615 8.16 -21.25 43.96
C ILE A 615 9.21 -22.21 43.39
N VAL A 616 9.66 -21.94 42.17
CA VAL A 616 10.71 -22.69 41.47
C VAL A 616 11.76 -21.69 41.01
N ASP A 617 13.03 -21.93 41.37
CA ASP A 617 14.17 -21.06 41.08
C ASP A 617 13.94 -19.56 41.43
N GLY A 618 13.21 -19.32 42.53
CA GLY A 618 12.89 -17.98 43.02
C GLY A 618 11.76 -17.26 42.26
N ARG A 619 11.16 -17.90 41.25
CA ARG A 619 9.99 -17.40 40.51
C ARG A 619 8.73 -18.10 41.00
N GLU A 620 7.63 -17.35 41.06
CA GLU A 620 6.31 -17.91 41.32
C GLU A 620 5.84 -18.68 40.09
N CYS A 621 5.34 -19.89 40.30
CA CYS A 621 5.02 -20.87 39.27
C CYS A 621 3.74 -21.63 39.64
N ILE A 622 3.02 -22.06 38.61
CA ILE A 622 1.78 -22.81 38.73
C ILE A 622 1.87 -24.11 37.94
N VAL A 623 1.19 -25.16 38.42
CA VAL A 623 1.16 -26.46 37.76
C VAL A 623 -0.23 -26.68 37.18
N VAL A 624 -0.34 -26.74 35.86
CA VAL A 624 -1.60 -26.96 35.14
C VAL A 624 -1.40 -28.14 34.20
N ARG A 625 -2.17 -29.22 34.40
CA ARG A 625 -2.09 -30.48 33.61
C ARG A 625 -0.65 -31.00 33.47
N ASP A 626 0.04 -31.14 34.62
CA ASP A 626 1.43 -31.60 34.74
C ASP A 626 2.49 -30.73 34.02
N LYS A 627 2.13 -29.54 33.53
CA LYS A 627 3.06 -28.53 33.02
C LYS A 627 3.24 -27.40 34.03
N VAL A 628 4.48 -26.92 34.17
CA VAL A 628 4.83 -25.79 35.03
C VAL A 628 4.88 -24.51 34.20
N PHE A 629 4.14 -23.47 34.61
CA PHE A 629 4.16 -22.15 33.99
C PHE A 629 4.66 -21.10 34.99
N PRO A 630 5.61 -20.23 34.61
CA PRO A 630 5.99 -19.09 35.44
C PRO A 630 4.85 -18.08 35.46
N LEU A 631 4.62 -17.48 36.63
CA LEU A 631 3.50 -16.59 36.92
C LEU A 631 3.99 -15.15 37.13
N PHE A 632 3.39 -14.20 36.41
CA PHE A 632 3.73 -12.78 36.46
C PHE A 632 2.52 -11.93 36.82
N HIS A 633 2.69 -11.05 37.81
CA HIS A 633 1.65 -10.12 38.26
C HIS A 633 1.73 -8.81 37.46
N ILE A 634 1.20 -8.80 36.23
CA ILE A 634 1.40 -7.70 35.28
C ILE A 634 0.88 -6.33 35.78
N LYS A 635 -0.10 -6.34 36.71
CA LYS A 635 -0.55 -5.15 37.44
C LYS A 635 0.59 -4.40 38.13
N ARG A 636 1.60 -5.11 38.65
CA ARG A 636 2.77 -4.52 39.32
C ARG A 636 3.69 -3.77 38.37
N TRP A 637 3.66 -4.10 37.07
CA TRP A 637 4.44 -3.46 36.01
C TRP A 637 3.68 -2.29 35.38
N LEU A 638 2.40 -2.49 35.08
CA LEU A 638 1.61 -1.58 34.24
C LEU A 638 0.86 -0.49 35.03
N VAL A 639 0.47 -0.76 36.28
CA VAL A 639 -0.35 0.18 37.07
C VAL A 639 0.54 0.90 38.09
N ARG A 640 0.52 2.24 38.07
CA ARG A 640 1.25 3.06 39.05
C ARG A 640 0.78 2.74 40.47
N GLY A 641 1.72 2.34 41.33
CA GLY A 641 1.43 1.89 42.70
C GLY A 641 1.03 0.42 42.85
N GLY A 642 0.81 -0.30 41.74
CA GLY A 642 0.44 -1.73 41.76
C GLY A 642 1.49 -2.64 42.41
N ALA A 643 2.77 -2.27 42.36
CA ALA A 643 3.87 -3.01 42.98
C ALA A 643 3.78 -3.14 44.51
N GLY A 644 3.01 -2.26 45.19
CA GLY A 644 2.84 -2.25 46.64
C GLY A 644 1.46 -2.70 47.15
N GLN A 645 0.57 -3.16 46.27
CA GLN A 645 -0.75 -3.66 46.68
C GLN A 645 -0.69 -5.11 47.16
N GLU A 646 -1.51 -5.45 48.16
CA GLU A 646 -1.72 -6.83 48.57
C GLU A 646 -2.29 -7.65 47.40
N VAL A 647 -1.82 -8.88 47.28
CA VAL A 647 -2.30 -9.82 46.27
C VAL A 647 -3.61 -10.43 46.77
N PRO A 648 -4.70 -10.43 45.99
CA PRO A 648 -5.94 -11.07 46.42
C PRO A 648 -5.77 -12.59 46.49
N ASP A 649 -6.47 -13.25 47.41
CA ASP A 649 -6.42 -14.72 47.57
C ASP A 649 -6.82 -15.47 46.28
N ASN A 650 -7.67 -14.87 45.45
CA ASN A 650 -8.07 -15.42 44.16
C ASN A 650 -7.91 -14.37 43.05
N ALA A 651 -7.46 -14.79 41.88
CA ALA A 651 -7.33 -13.95 40.70
C ALA A 651 -7.60 -14.73 39.41
N HIS A 652 -7.65 -14.03 38.28
CA HIS A 652 -7.68 -14.65 36.96
C HIS A 652 -6.26 -14.78 36.41
N VAL A 653 -5.98 -15.90 35.76
CA VAL A 653 -4.71 -16.13 35.07
C VAL A 653 -4.96 -16.40 33.59
N VAL A 654 -4.27 -15.64 32.75
CA VAL A 654 -4.24 -15.80 31.30
C VAL A 654 -2.89 -16.43 30.93
N ILE A 655 -2.90 -17.65 30.39
CA ILE A 655 -1.69 -18.25 29.81
C ILE A 655 -1.48 -17.63 28.43
N VAL A 656 -0.34 -17.00 28.23
CA VAL A 656 0.07 -16.44 26.94
C VAL A 656 1.28 -17.19 26.38
N ALA A 657 1.29 -17.37 25.05
CA ALA A 657 2.38 -17.96 24.29
C ALA A 657 3.28 -16.88 23.68
N MET A 658 4.58 -17.18 23.62
CA MET A 658 5.60 -16.41 22.91
C MET A 658 6.55 -17.41 22.24
N GLY A 659 6.25 -17.76 20.99
CA GLY A 659 6.94 -18.85 20.30
C GLY A 659 6.76 -20.17 21.06
N THR A 660 7.88 -20.78 21.48
CA THR A 660 7.88 -22.02 22.27
C THR A 660 7.71 -21.83 23.77
N LYS A 661 7.77 -20.59 24.29
CA LYS A 661 7.60 -20.28 25.72
C LYS A 661 6.14 -19.97 26.03
N GLN A 662 5.68 -20.40 27.20
CA GLN A 662 4.34 -20.10 27.71
C GLN A 662 4.46 -19.58 29.15
N VAL A 663 3.72 -18.52 29.48
CA VAL A 663 3.76 -17.85 30.80
C VAL A 663 2.35 -17.51 31.25
N GLY A 664 2.11 -17.41 32.56
CA GLY A 664 0.83 -16.98 33.12
C GLY A 664 0.85 -15.53 33.55
N PHE A 665 -0.10 -14.73 33.09
CA PHE A 665 -0.34 -13.36 33.55
C PHE A 665 -1.51 -13.32 34.54
N VAL A 666 -1.25 -12.82 35.75
CA VAL A 666 -2.28 -12.57 36.77
C VAL A 666 -2.95 -11.23 36.46
N VAL A 667 -4.28 -11.26 36.33
CA VAL A 667 -5.13 -10.10 36.02
C VAL A 667 -6.27 -10.02 37.04
N ASP A 668 -6.75 -8.80 37.32
CA ASP A 668 -7.80 -8.60 38.33
C ASP A 668 -9.16 -9.07 37.82
N GLN A 669 -9.50 -8.74 36.57
CA GLN A 669 -10.76 -9.11 35.95
C GLN A 669 -10.59 -9.38 34.45
N LEU A 670 -11.37 -10.33 33.95
CA LEU A 670 -11.59 -10.59 32.52
C LEU A 670 -12.89 -9.91 32.11
N VAL A 671 -12.88 -9.08 31.07
CA VAL A 671 -14.09 -8.42 30.55
C VAL A 671 -14.74 -9.31 29.48
N GLY A 672 -13.94 -9.83 28.54
CA GLY A 672 -14.41 -10.68 27.46
C GLY A 672 -13.52 -10.59 26.22
N GLN A 673 -13.96 -11.20 25.12
CA GLN A 673 -13.34 -11.00 23.80
C GLN A 673 -13.99 -9.79 23.13
N GLU A 674 -13.17 -8.88 22.60
CA GLU A 674 -13.62 -7.78 21.73
C GLU A 674 -12.72 -7.70 20.48
N GLU A 675 -13.31 -7.49 19.32
CA GLU A 675 -12.58 -7.05 18.12
C GLU A 675 -12.36 -5.54 18.21
N VAL A 676 -11.10 -5.13 18.08
CA VAL A 676 -10.69 -3.75 18.34
C VAL A 676 -9.82 -3.21 17.20
N VAL A 677 -10.00 -1.93 16.86
CA VAL A 677 -9.20 -1.23 15.86
C VAL A 677 -7.92 -0.72 16.53
N ILE A 678 -6.76 -1.21 16.10
CA ILE A 678 -5.46 -0.76 16.60
C ILE A 678 -5.15 0.63 16.03
N LYS A 679 -5.11 1.64 16.90
CA LYS A 679 -4.54 2.96 16.59
C LYS A 679 -3.08 2.98 17.10
N PRO A 680 -2.08 3.34 16.27
CA PRO A 680 -0.69 3.40 16.71
C PRO A 680 -0.50 4.49 17.77
N LEU A 681 0.44 4.27 18.69
CA LEU A 681 0.79 5.27 19.70
C LEU A 681 1.48 6.47 19.02
N GLY A 682 0.97 7.68 19.26
CA GLY A 682 1.55 8.91 18.71
C GLY A 682 3.01 9.15 19.14
N ARG A 683 3.74 10.01 18.42
CA ARG A 683 5.21 10.20 18.54
C ARG A 683 5.75 10.29 19.98
N ALA A 684 5.02 10.90 20.91
CA ALA A 684 5.43 11.03 22.32
C ALA A 684 5.37 9.71 23.14
N LEU A 685 4.68 8.69 22.65
CA LEU A 685 4.47 7.37 23.27
C LEU A 685 5.01 6.22 22.40
N GLN A 686 5.55 6.52 21.21
CA GLN A 686 6.12 5.55 20.29
C GLN A 686 7.35 4.87 20.94
N GLY A 687 7.37 3.53 20.91
CA GLY A 687 8.42 2.74 21.56
C GLY A 687 8.24 2.52 23.07
N THR A 688 7.06 2.80 23.64
CA THR A 688 6.74 2.45 25.03
C THR A 688 6.87 0.93 25.25
N PRO A 689 7.75 0.44 26.15
CA PRO A 689 7.99 -1.00 26.33
C PRO A 689 6.71 -1.76 26.74
N GLY A 690 6.45 -2.88 26.07
CA GLY A 690 5.28 -3.73 26.31
C GLY A 690 3.95 -3.24 25.72
N MET A 691 3.95 -2.18 24.91
CA MET A 691 2.74 -1.65 24.26
C MET A 691 2.83 -1.73 22.73
N ALA A 692 1.86 -2.40 22.10
CA ALA A 692 1.72 -2.48 20.64
C ALA A 692 0.96 -1.28 20.06
N GLY A 693 -0.01 -0.75 20.81
CA GLY A 693 -0.94 0.28 20.33
C GLY A 693 -1.95 0.70 21.39
N ALA A 694 -2.95 1.47 20.97
CA ALA A 694 -4.14 1.76 21.76
C ALA A 694 -5.40 1.46 20.95
N THR A 695 -6.52 1.29 21.63
CA THR A 695 -7.86 1.20 21.01
C THR A 695 -8.88 1.96 21.84
N ILE A 696 -10.02 2.26 21.22
CA ILE A 696 -11.22 2.75 21.89
C ILE A 696 -12.15 1.54 22.05
N THR A 697 -12.50 1.18 23.29
CA THR A 697 -13.45 0.10 23.57
C THR A 697 -14.87 0.54 23.25
N GLY A 698 -15.80 -0.41 23.09
CA GLY A 698 -17.18 -0.08 22.70
C GLY A 698 -17.88 0.91 23.64
N ASP A 699 -17.49 1.00 24.92
CA ASP A 699 -18.00 1.95 25.90
C ASP A 699 -17.35 3.35 25.86
N GLY A 700 -16.44 3.60 24.91
CA GLY A 700 -15.75 4.88 24.71
C GLY A 700 -14.51 5.09 25.58
N ARG A 701 -14.07 4.08 26.34
CA ARG A 701 -12.81 4.14 27.09
C ARG A 701 -11.62 3.85 26.19
N ILE A 702 -10.44 4.30 26.60
CA ILE A 702 -9.18 3.93 25.94
C ILE A 702 -8.62 2.68 26.64
N ALA A 703 -8.25 1.68 25.84
CA ALA A 703 -7.50 0.51 26.30
C ALA A 703 -6.15 0.43 25.60
N LEU A 704 -5.10 0.05 26.34
CA LEU A 704 -3.76 -0.15 25.79
C LEU A 704 -3.58 -1.62 25.37
N ILE A 705 -3.02 -1.82 24.17
CA ILE A 705 -2.80 -3.15 23.60
C ILE A 705 -1.40 -3.65 23.98
N ILE A 706 -1.34 -4.79 24.64
CA ILE A 706 -0.09 -5.34 25.21
C ILE A 706 0.71 -6.10 24.15
N ASP A 707 1.96 -5.67 23.95
CA ASP A 707 2.99 -6.45 23.25
C ASP A 707 3.63 -7.43 24.26
N VAL A 708 3.17 -8.68 24.22
CA VAL A 708 3.61 -9.74 25.16
C VAL A 708 5.13 -9.99 25.10
N PRO A 709 5.77 -10.17 23.92
CA PRO A 709 7.23 -10.22 23.79
C PRO A 709 7.96 -9.03 24.43
N SER A 710 7.59 -7.80 24.06
CA SER A 710 8.27 -6.58 24.54
C SER A 710 8.09 -6.38 26.05
N LEU A 711 6.91 -6.70 26.58
CA LEU A 711 6.60 -6.63 28.00
C LEU A 711 7.49 -7.59 28.81
N LEU A 712 7.59 -8.85 28.37
CA LEU A 712 8.42 -9.87 29.02
C LEU A 712 9.91 -9.56 28.92
N GLN A 713 10.37 -9.04 27.78
CA GLN A 713 11.77 -8.65 27.61
C GLN A 713 12.19 -7.50 28.54
N HIS A 714 11.26 -6.60 28.88
CA HIS A 714 11.55 -5.45 29.74
C HIS A 714 11.36 -5.73 31.24
N TYR A 715 10.40 -6.58 31.62
CA TYR A 715 9.98 -6.77 33.03
C TYR A 715 10.07 -8.20 33.60
N GLY A 716 10.34 -9.23 32.77
CA GLY A 716 10.15 -10.67 33.11
C GLY A 716 11.35 -11.52 33.49
#